data_AF-A0A2V2SD48-F1
#
_entry.id   AF-A0A2V2SD48-F1
#
_cell.length_a   1.000
_cell.length_b   1.000
_cell.length_c   1.000
_cell.angle_alpha   90.00
_cell.angle_beta   90.00
_cell.angle_gamma   90.00
#
_symmetry.space_group_name_H-M   'P 1'
#
loop_
_entity.id
_entity.type
_entity.pdbx_description
1 polymer ?
#
loop_
_entity_poly.entity_id
_entity_poly.type
_entity_poly.pdbx_seq_one_letter_code
_entity_poly.pdbx_strand_id
1 'polypeptide(L)'
;MNKRIHNLIPILAAAAATALVCPRANADLIDLTTDGSGNFNITAVPFDVTLNQFNAANKNNTGPAQTVHAWILRDSSAGAPAPAPGSGIPVLRMRLTAGQRVTVNFKNMLPAGANPEGASIHWHGIELDNDSDGVAVTQDSVLSGQCYTYRFIAPRPGLFWFHSHMLPGNTLFAGMYGIIIVTDCCESGLVSSNRLPAANSTFQLALSDIQWDDRAQTNSVNNPNFGNVGKYNSASITGTVGHATVIYPPGTFQTINKWIHDCGDNESGVGTSQPGGGALCKFASGPGNSVLVNGLTPEGNAAPLAPGGTPAPLTFPVVPGQSIRLQLFNEALTRSFDLFLVNPTNNQTIPLYRIGGQGGLLDKARLEGDDAGNPNGGNDFGWVSAYAAGHISISSGVRSDAATCIPGNVAPNTTLILMASNNVTQWPLQNQGYIRNLFPIAYFKVGAGAAPAGACVTNGYPIRMLGGCHAVENITNGAAINQFIPTNQTPAHPSSANSTISLTSDKSAPSIDNLNLSPANYPAGNQLDVNYGNGTAWQVAPLATDRYAHVGDVLLLTVANGTGNMGSLAHPYHLHGFSMQPIAMVDDNGTHEFGYNEFLDTIDVYSGQSYIFSVRLDDRPKLCDLSCGSGPNNGPVLQPCTDGGCGGALGRWLYHCHIASHGVLGMMGEIIVLASGQQPMGLGQPPDTITPGVDVLATAGTGSQTVADDFLWQNPGPITHVTVWGSWLADQVDPGATFELKFWTDVPACNPMPSRPGWQAWEQMFPPGTYTFSSFYQLPPGAEKFVDPSQGSCIPPGDSIIWKYDFNLPTDSTGFYPLPGSPINWISVTAYTATNSGLRFGWKTTPLQYGWNDDSSWSSTLWGPPWSELIFPACIQNPNIGASMNQAFQLYIPGTSNCVNMPILTNCAPAGGPVVSAQPPFLTATPTGAQVTITWAGGGTLQSAPTPLGPWSVVPDSSGTPYVTSPNADKRFYRVVLP
;
A
#
# COMPACT_ATOMS: atom_id res chain seq x y z
N MET A 1 -48.69 55.59 -27.04
CA MET A 1 -47.49 54.82 -26.60
C MET A 1 -47.86 54.04 -25.34
N ASN A 2 -47.33 52.83 -25.20
CA ASN A 2 -47.38 51.93 -24.02
C ASN A 2 -48.64 51.08 -23.76
N LYS A 3 -48.85 50.04 -24.59
CA LYS A 3 -49.46 48.74 -24.20
C LYS A 3 -49.04 47.62 -25.18
N ARG A 4 -47.76 47.24 -25.25
CA ARG A 4 -47.27 46.01 -25.94
C ARG A 4 -45.84 45.62 -25.52
N ILE A 5 -45.58 45.33 -24.24
CA ILE A 5 -44.33 44.62 -23.85
C ILE A 5 -44.59 43.84 -22.56
N HIS A 6 -45.41 42.78 -22.53
CA HIS A 6 -45.53 41.89 -21.36
C HIS A 6 -45.95 40.45 -21.71
N ASN A 7 -45.75 39.99 -22.95
CA ASN A 7 -46.14 38.62 -23.39
C ASN A 7 -45.06 37.86 -24.19
N LEU A 8 -43.78 38.24 -24.10
CA LEU A 8 -42.69 37.57 -24.84
C LEU A 8 -41.64 36.85 -23.96
N ILE A 9 -41.82 36.82 -22.64
CA ILE A 9 -40.83 36.22 -21.73
C ILE A 9 -41.01 34.70 -21.49
N PRO A 10 -42.21 34.06 -21.59
CA PRO A 10 -42.29 32.61 -21.41
C PRO A 10 -42.08 31.77 -22.69
N ILE A 11 -42.02 32.39 -23.88
CA ILE A 11 -41.88 31.65 -25.15
C ILE A 11 -40.40 31.42 -25.54
N LEU A 12 -39.46 32.23 -25.03
CA LEU A 12 -38.02 32.00 -25.22
C LEU A 12 -37.41 31.01 -24.21
N ALA A 13 -38.08 30.73 -23.09
CA ALA A 13 -37.60 29.74 -22.12
C ALA A 13 -37.95 28.29 -22.50
N ALA A 14 -39.02 28.09 -23.29
CA ALA A 14 -39.45 26.75 -23.72
C ALA A 14 -38.73 26.25 -24.99
N ALA A 15 -38.08 27.13 -25.76
CA ALA A 15 -37.33 26.75 -26.96
C ALA A 15 -35.85 26.39 -26.69
N ALA A 16 -35.36 26.56 -25.46
CA ALA A 16 -34.01 26.17 -25.06
C ALA A 16 -33.93 24.77 -24.38
N ALA A 17 -35.08 24.10 -24.20
CA ALA A 17 -35.18 22.85 -23.44
C ALA A 17 -34.98 21.56 -24.28
N THR A 18 -34.59 21.66 -25.55
CA THR A 18 -34.22 20.52 -26.39
C THR A 18 -32.75 20.53 -26.83
N ALA A 19 -31.90 21.32 -26.17
CA ALA A 19 -30.46 21.08 -26.25
C ALA A 19 -30.13 19.81 -25.45
N LEU A 20 -29.63 18.78 -26.13
CA LEU A 20 -28.93 17.65 -25.49
C LEU A 20 -27.99 18.22 -24.41
N VAL A 21 -28.31 18.03 -23.14
CA VAL A 21 -27.43 18.42 -22.03
C VAL A 21 -26.32 17.37 -22.00
N CYS A 22 -25.21 17.64 -22.70
CA CYS A 22 -24.02 16.82 -22.55
C CYS A 22 -23.47 16.98 -21.11
N PRO A 23 -23.00 15.90 -20.47
CA PRO A 23 -22.37 15.98 -19.17
C PRO A 23 -21.16 16.93 -19.18
N ARG A 24 -20.98 17.67 -18.07
CA ARG A 24 -19.75 18.44 -17.82
C ARG A 24 -18.61 17.46 -17.52
N ALA A 25 -17.36 17.89 -17.75
CA ALA A 25 -16.19 17.09 -17.42
C ALA A 25 -16.27 16.56 -15.98
N ASN A 26 -16.12 15.25 -15.82
CA ASN A 26 -16.01 14.55 -14.54
C ASN A 26 -17.23 14.70 -13.60
N ALA A 27 -18.43 14.96 -14.15
CA ALA A 27 -19.68 15.12 -13.39
C ALA A 27 -20.25 13.80 -12.83
N ASP A 28 -19.65 12.69 -13.25
CA ASP A 28 -19.95 11.31 -12.92
C ASP A 28 -19.10 10.77 -11.76
N LEU A 29 -18.05 11.48 -11.37
CA LEU A 29 -17.24 11.20 -10.18
C LEU A 29 -17.82 11.91 -8.94
N ILE A 30 -17.72 11.26 -7.78
CA ILE A 30 -18.17 11.82 -6.50
C ILE A 30 -16.99 12.39 -5.75
N ASP A 31 -16.96 13.70 -5.57
CA ASP A 31 -15.95 14.35 -4.73
C ASP A 31 -16.14 14.01 -3.27
N LEU A 32 -15.07 13.52 -2.63
CA LEU A 32 -15.03 13.36 -1.18
C LEU A 32 -15.09 14.72 -0.50
N THR A 33 -16.04 14.87 0.41
CA THR A 33 -16.22 16.08 1.21
C THR A 33 -15.09 16.16 2.24
N THR A 34 -14.44 17.33 2.30
CA THR A 34 -13.52 17.69 3.37
C THR A 34 -13.97 18.99 4.02
N ASP A 35 -13.72 19.14 5.30
CA ASP A 35 -13.91 20.39 6.04
C ASP A 35 -12.77 21.40 5.78
N GLY A 36 -11.83 21.07 4.89
CA GLY A 36 -10.64 21.86 4.59
C GLY A 36 -9.47 21.62 5.55
N SER A 37 -9.64 20.79 6.58
CA SER A 37 -8.58 20.36 7.49
C SER A 37 -7.90 19.06 7.06
N GLY A 38 -8.35 18.45 5.96
CA GLY A 38 -7.82 17.17 5.45
C GLY A 38 -8.45 15.93 6.09
N ASN A 39 -9.54 16.10 6.84
CA ASN A 39 -10.31 15.00 7.40
C ASN A 39 -11.36 14.48 6.40
N PHE A 40 -11.44 13.17 6.26
CA PHE A 40 -12.39 12.46 5.41
C PHE A 40 -13.05 11.31 6.18
N ASN A 41 -14.29 10.99 5.83
CA ASN A 41 -15.01 9.85 6.39
C ASN A 41 -15.45 8.93 5.26
N ILE A 42 -14.94 7.70 5.28
CA ILE A 42 -15.24 6.69 4.28
C ILE A 42 -15.95 5.52 4.97
N THR A 43 -17.01 5.00 4.36
CA THR A 43 -17.70 3.83 4.87
C THR A 43 -17.90 2.81 3.77
N ALA A 44 -17.54 1.55 4.04
CA ALA A 44 -17.87 0.43 3.18
C ALA A 44 -19.32 -0.01 3.41
N VAL A 45 -20.13 -0.09 2.36
CA VAL A 45 -21.54 -0.52 2.44
C VAL A 45 -21.94 -1.39 1.25
N PRO A 46 -22.93 -2.29 1.41
CA PRO A 46 -23.59 -2.90 0.26
C PRO A 46 -24.39 -1.84 -0.51
N PHE A 47 -24.43 -1.96 -1.84
CA PHE A 47 -25.13 -1.03 -2.71
C PHE A 47 -25.65 -1.72 -3.98
N ASP A 48 -26.91 -1.47 -4.33
CA ASP A 48 -27.52 -2.01 -5.53
C ASP A 48 -27.38 -0.99 -6.67
N VAL A 49 -26.66 -1.38 -7.72
CA VAL A 49 -26.53 -0.59 -8.95
C VAL A 49 -27.34 -1.20 -10.07
N THR A 50 -27.74 -0.40 -11.04
CA THR A 50 -28.40 -0.89 -12.26
C THR A 50 -27.46 -0.70 -13.44
N LEU A 51 -27.06 -1.80 -14.08
CA LEU A 51 -26.13 -1.79 -15.22
C LEU A 51 -26.74 -2.54 -16.40
N ASN A 52 -26.44 -2.09 -17.61
CA ASN A 52 -26.88 -2.78 -18.82
C ASN A 52 -26.13 -4.11 -18.98
N GLN A 53 -26.87 -5.19 -19.20
CA GLN A 53 -26.29 -6.51 -19.40
C GLN A 53 -25.47 -6.57 -20.71
N PHE A 54 -24.36 -7.31 -20.67
CA PHE A 54 -23.64 -7.70 -21.86
C PHE A 54 -24.48 -8.58 -22.77
N ASN A 55 -24.60 -8.19 -24.04
CA ASN A 55 -25.23 -8.99 -25.08
C ASN A 55 -24.15 -9.66 -25.93
N ALA A 56 -24.06 -10.98 -25.85
CA ALA A 56 -23.03 -11.76 -26.55
C ALA A 56 -23.16 -11.78 -28.07
N ALA A 57 -24.38 -11.62 -28.59
CA ALA A 57 -24.64 -11.67 -30.03
C ALA A 57 -24.01 -10.48 -30.76
N ASN A 58 -24.01 -9.31 -30.13
CA ASN A 58 -23.38 -8.11 -30.67
C ASN A 58 -22.06 -7.73 -29.97
N LYS A 59 -21.78 -8.32 -28.80
CA LYS A 59 -20.65 -8.06 -27.92
C LYS A 59 -20.66 -6.66 -27.30
N ASN A 60 -21.82 -6.16 -26.86
CA ASN A 60 -21.92 -4.87 -26.17
C ASN A 60 -23.01 -4.81 -25.10
N ASN A 61 -22.96 -3.76 -24.28
CA ASN A 61 -23.83 -3.54 -23.11
C ASN A 61 -25.19 -2.98 -23.51
N THR A 62 -25.88 -3.69 -24.40
CA THR A 62 -27.18 -3.34 -24.98
C THR A 62 -28.30 -4.30 -24.54
N GLY A 63 -27.97 -5.27 -23.68
CA GLY A 63 -28.96 -6.13 -23.05
C GLY A 63 -29.83 -5.36 -22.05
N PRO A 64 -30.89 -5.99 -21.53
CA PRO A 64 -31.74 -5.39 -20.51
C PRO A 64 -30.91 -4.99 -19.29
N ALA A 65 -31.25 -3.87 -18.67
CA ALA A 65 -30.64 -3.45 -17.42
C ALA A 65 -30.92 -4.47 -16.31
N GLN A 66 -29.90 -4.75 -15.50
CA GLN A 66 -29.95 -5.69 -14.39
C GLN A 66 -29.48 -5.01 -13.12
N THR A 67 -30.06 -5.42 -11.99
CA THR A 67 -29.52 -5.08 -10.68
C THR A 67 -28.25 -5.87 -10.44
N VAL A 68 -27.18 -5.16 -10.07
CA VAL A 68 -25.90 -5.70 -9.68
C VAL A 68 -25.66 -5.29 -8.23
N HIS A 69 -25.36 -6.26 -7.38
CA HIS A 69 -25.06 -6.02 -5.98
C HIS A 69 -23.56 -5.76 -5.82
N ALA A 70 -23.21 -4.55 -5.43
CA ALA A 70 -21.85 -4.06 -5.25
C ALA A 70 -21.55 -3.79 -3.76
N TRP A 71 -20.28 -3.76 -3.40
CA TRP A 71 -19.79 -3.15 -2.16
C TRP A 71 -19.00 -1.92 -2.53
N ILE A 72 -19.42 -0.78 -2.00
CA ILE A 72 -18.89 0.51 -2.42
C ILE A 72 -18.24 1.20 -1.24
N LEU A 73 -17.31 2.10 -1.55
CA LEU A 73 -16.88 3.13 -0.63
C LEU A 73 -17.81 4.34 -0.82
N ARG A 74 -18.37 4.85 0.28
CA ARG A 74 -19.18 6.08 0.27
C ARG A 74 -18.58 7.13 1.20
N ASP A 75 -18.77 8.39 0.82
CA ASP A 75 -18.59 9.51 1.74
C ASP A 75 -19.68 9.45 2.83
N SER A 76 -19.26 9.38 4.09
CA SER A 76 -20.16 9.38 5.24
C SER A 76 -20.13 10.68 6.04
N SER A 77 -19.48 11.72 5.49
CA SER A 77 -19.43 13.06 6.08
C SER A 77 -20.82 13.71 6.14
N ALA A 78 -21.05 14.54 7.16
CA ALA A 78 -22.32 15.23 7.34
C ALA A 78 -22.62 16.13 6.12
N GLY A 79 -23.76 15.92 5.47
CA GLY A 79 -24.16 16.68 4.28
C GLY A 79 -23.60 16.16 2.95
N ALA A 80 -22.80 15.09 2.96
CA ALA A 80 -22.36 14.43 1.74
C ALA A 80 -23.57 13.85 0.99
N PRO A 81 -23.66 14.03 -0.35
CA PRO A 81 -24.74 13.47 -1.13
C PRO A 81 -24.68 11.94 -1.11
N ALA A 82 -25.81 11.29 -0.79
CA ALA A 82 -25.91 9.84 -0.94
C ALA A 82 -25.82 9.48 -2.43
N PRO A 83 -25.12 8.38 -2.80
CA PRO A 83 -25.16 7.86 -4.15
C PRO A 83 -26.60 7.60 -4.60
N ALA A 84 -26.95 8.04 -5.81
CA ALA A 84 -28.32 7.89 -6.32
C ALA A 84 -28.63 6.40 -6.57
N PRO A 85 -29.76 5.85 -6.08
CA PRO A 85 -30.15 4.48 -6.41
C PRO A 85 -30.30 4.29 -7.93
N GLY A 86 -29.64 3.27 -8.50
CA GLY A 86 -29.70 2.96 -9.93
C GLY A 86 -28.76 3.78 -10.83
N SER A 87 -27.90 4.64 -10.29
CA SER A 87 -26.70 5.10 -11.01
C SER A 87 -25.64 3.99 -11.04
N GLY A 88 -24.63 4.08 -11.91
CA GLY A 88 -23.51 3.13 -11.94
C GLY A 88 -22.75 3.02 -10.62
N ILE A 89 -21.70 2.19 -10.59
CA ILE A 89 -20.86 2.01 -9.39
C ILE A 89 -20.24 3.37 -9.02
N PRO A 90 -20.52 3.92 -7.82
CA PRO A 90 -19.97 5.21 -7.43
C PRO A 90 -18.45 5.16 -7.34
N VAL A 91 -17.76 6.08 -8.01
CA VAL A 91 -16.31 6.23 -7.91
C VAL A 91 -16.00 7.51 -7.15
N LEU A 92 -15.39 7.35 -5.97
CA LEU A 92 -14.96 8.47 -5.14
C LEU A 92 -13.71 9.12 -5.73
N ARG A 93 -13.63 10.45 -5.64
CA ARG A 93 -12.46 11.25 -6.00
C ARG A 93 -11.99 12.07 -4.82
N MET A 94 -10.76 11.81 -4.39
CA MET A 94 -10.05 12.61 -3.42
C MET A 94 -9.17 13.63 -4.15
N ARG A 95 -9.33 14.92 -3.83
CA ARG A 95 -8.45 15.97 -4.34
C ARG A 95 -7.57 16.49 -3.22
N LEU A 96 -6.26 16.38 -3.42
CA LEU A 96 -5.26 16.76 -2.45
C LEU A 96 -4.27 17.77 -3.06
N THR A 97 -3.59 18.48 -2.18
CA THR A 97 -2.39 19.25 -2.53
C THR A 97 -1.17 18.58 -1.92
N ALA A 98 -0.06 18.55 -2.64
CA ALA A 98 1.21 18.04 -2.11
C ALA A 98 1.55 18.68 -0.75
N GLY A 99 1.90 17.86 0.25
CA GLY A 99 2.14 18.28 1.63
C GLY A 99 0.90 18.42 2.52
N GLN A 100 -0.31 18.21 1.98
CA GLN A 100 -1.55 18.23 2.77
C GLN A 100 -1.58 17.05 3.74
N ARG A 101 -1.87 17.30 5.02
CA ARG A 101 -2.16 16.24 6.00
C ARG A 101 -3.53 15.64 5.72
N VAL A 102 -3.61 14.32 5.74
CA VAL A 102 -4.83 13.57 5.47
C VAL A 102 -5.12 12.65 6.63
N THR A 103 -6.36 12.69 7.10
CA THR A 103 -6.94 11.73 8.04
C THR A 103 -8.15 11.10 7.39
N VAL A 104 -8.23 9.78 7.40
CA VAL A 104 -9.43 9.08 6.92
C VAL A 104 -9.96 8.17 7.99
N ASN A 105 -11.18 8.47 8.48
CA ASN A 105 -11.93 7.57 9.34
C ASN A 105 -12.66 6.57 8.46
N PHE A 106 -12.16 5.35 8.41
CA PHE A 106 -12.78 4.24 7.69
C PHE A 106 -13.70 3.45 8.63
N LYS A 107 -14.90 3.14 8.14
CA LYS A 107 -15.85 2.27 8.84
C LYS A 107 -16.30 1.14 7.93
N ASN A 108 -16.16 -0.11 8.39
CA ASN A 108 -16.73 -1.25 7.68
C ASN A 108 -18.18 -1.47 8.14
N MET A 109 -19.16 -1.28 7.24
CA MET A 109 -20.57 -1.60 7.49
C MET A 109 -21.08 -2.71 6.57
N LEU A 110 -20.19 -3.51 5.99
CA LEU A 110 -20.56 -4.72 5.26
C LEU A 110 -21.12 -5.77 6.23
N PRO A 111 -22.11 -6.59 5.84
CA PRO A 111 -22.64 -7.63 6.70
C PRO A 111 -21.57 -8.68 7.06
N ALA A 112 -21.45 -9.04 8.34
CA ALA A 112 -20.44 -10.00 8.82
C ALA A 112 -20.44 -11.35 8.09
N GLY A 113 -21.60 -11.82 7.60
CA GLY A 113 -21.71 -13.06 6.83
C GLY A 113 -21.36 -12.93 5.34
N ALA A 114 -21.25 -11.70 4.81
CA ALA A 114 -20.96 -11.45 3.40
C ALA A 114 -19.47 -11.12 3.17
N ASN A 115 -18.82 -10.48 4.14
CA ASN A 115 -17.40 -10.11 4.14
C ASN A 115 -16.71 -10.62 5.42
N PRO A 116 -16.57 -11.96 5.59
CA PRO A 116 -15.98 -12.55 6.79
C PRO A 116 -14.50 -12.18 6.98
N GLU A 117 -13.79 -11.92 5.89
CA GLU A 117 -12.39 -11.47 5.90
C GLU A 117 -12.20 -10.03 6.37
N GLY A 118 -13.26 -9.23 6.47
CA GLY A 118 -13.15 -7.79 6.75
C GLY A 118 -12.67 -6.97 5.54
N ALA A 119 -12.33 -5.71 5.78
CA ALA A 119 -11.91 -4.78 4.74
C ALA A 119 -10.75 -3.90 5.20
N SER A 120 -10.06 -3.28 4.24
CA SER A 120 -9.06 -2.25 4.49
C SER A 120 -9.11 -1.20 3.37
N ILE A 121 -8.25 -0.19 3.46
CA ILE A 121 -7.93 0.71 2.35
C ILE A 121 -6.42 0.77 2.18
N HIS A 122 -5.92 0.24 1.07
CA HIS A 122 -4.58 0.50 0.58
C HIS A 122 -4.57 1.76 -0.28
N TRP A 123 -3.57 2.62 -0.07
CA TRP A 123 -3.42 3.92 -0.72
C TRP A 123 -2.37 3.83 -1.83
N HIS A 124 -2.77 3.19 -2.92
CA HIS A 124 -1.88 2.81 -4.02
C HIS A 124 -1.04 3.97 -4.57
N GLY A 125 0.27 3.85 -4.35
CA GLY A 125 1.31 4.78 -4.80
C GLY A 125 1.58 5.95 -3.85
N ILE A 126 0.89 6.05 -2.72
CA ILE A 126 1.15 7.10 -1.72
C ILE A 126 2.33 6.67 -0.82
N GLU A 127 3.31 7.55 -0.62
CA GLU A 127 4.35 7.37 0.40
C GLU A 127 3.80 7.76 1.78
N LEU A 128 3.27 6.77 2.50
CA LEU A 128 2.52 6.94 3.74
C LEU A 128 3.20 6.25 4.94
N ASP A 129 2.64 6.35 6.16
CA ASP A 129 3.15 5.65 7.35
C ASP A 129 2.86 4.15 7.28
N ASN A 130 3.81 3.27 7.63
CA ASN A 130 3.62 1.82 7.45
C ASN A 130 2.30 1.26 8.03
N ASP A 131 1.87 1.73 9.20
CA ASP A 131 0.60 1.34 9.83
C ASP A 131 -0.66 1.78 9.08
N SER A 132 -0.54 2.66 8.10
CA SER A 132 -1.65 3.13 7.27
C SER A 132 -1.66 2.47 5.88
N ASP A 133 -0.76 1.52 5.60
CA ASP A 133 -0.61 0.94 4.26
C ASP A 133 -1.81 0.08 3.85
N GLY A 134 -2.61 -0.38 4.80
CA GLY A 134 -3.88 -1.03 4.49
C GLY A 134 -3.78 -2.50 4.10
N VAL A 135 -2.69 -3.18 4.44
CA VAL A 135 -2.43 -4.57 4.04
C VAL A 135 -2.29 -5.50 5.23
N ALA A 136 -2.45 -6.80 5.02
CA ALA A 136 -2.50 -7.81 6.07
C ALA A 136 -1.21 -7.93 6.90
N VAL A 137 -0.07 -7.41 6.42
CA VAL A 137 1.21 -7.39 7.16
C VAL A 137 1.45 -6.12 7.98
N THR A 138 0.68 -5.05 7.73
CA THR A 138 0.84 -3.76 8.43
C THR A 138 -0.32 -3.43 9.36
N GLN A 139 -1.51 -3.98 9.09
CA GLN A 139 -2.70 -3.77 9.90
C GLN A 139 -3.63 -4.99 9.90
N ASP A 140 -4.43 -5.12 10.95
CA ASP A 140 -5.50 -6.10 10.99
C ASP A 140 -6.63 -5.73 10.01
N SER A 141 -7.40 -6.73 9.62
CA SER A 141 -8.62 -6.52 8.83
C SER A 141 -9.67 -5.78 9.66
N VAL A 142 -10.30 -4.77 9.07
CA VAL A 142 -11.40 -4.04 9.72
C VAL A 142 -12.68 -4.86 9.54
N LEU A 143 -13.09 -5.58 10.57
CA LEU A 143 -14.26 -6.45 10.51
C LEU A 143 -15.56 -5.65 10.47
N SER A 144 -16.67 -6.35 10.17
CA SER A 144 -18.02 -5.76 10.16
C SER A 144 -18.32 -4.98 11.45
N GLY A 145 -18.69 -3.71 11.30
CA GLY A 145 -19.00 -2.80 12.40
C GLY A 145 -17.79 -2.07 12.99
N GLN A 146 -16.56 -2.50 12.68
CA GLN A 146 -15.33 -1.89 13.17
C GLN A 146 -14.93 -0.65 12.36
N CYS A 147 -13.96 0.09 12.90
CA CYS A 147 -13.41 1.29 12.31
C CYS A 147 -11.87 1.25 12.34
N TYR A 148 -11.25 1.97 11.41
CA TYR A 148 -9.81 2.20 11.37
C TYR A 148 -9.53 3.63 10.92
N THR A 149 -8.43 4.21 11.41
CA THR A 149 -8.03 5.56 11.06
C THR A 149 -6.73 5.51 10.27
N TYR A 150 -6.79 5.94 9.01
CA TYR A 150 -5.62 6.12 8.17
C TYR A 150 -5.09 7.53 8.27
N ARG A 151 -3.76 7.68 8.23
CA ARG A 151 -3.08 8.97 8.33
C ARG A 151 -1.87 9.02 7.42
N PHE A 152 -1.75 10.11 6.68
CA PHE A 152 -0.58 10.34 5.83
C PHE A 152 -0.45 11.81 5.44
N ILE A 153 0.69 12.15 4.87
CA ILE A 153 0.91 13.43 4.20
C ILE A 153 0.85 13.15 2.70
N ALA A 154 -0.02 13.87 1.99
CA ALA A 154 -0.10 13.79 0.53
C ALA A 154 1.30 14.06 -0.05
N PRO A 155 1.83 13.18 -0.92
CA PRO A 155 3.23 13.23 -1.30
C PRO A 155 3.44 14.23 -2.44
N ARG A 156 4.18 13.83 -3.46
CA ARG A 156 4.35 14.59 -4.71
C ARG A 156 3.05 14.69 -5.52
N PRO A 157 2.89 15.70 -6.39
CA PRO A 157 1.78 15.73 -7.36
C PRO A 157 1.80 14.47 -8.22
N GLY A 158 0.61 13.96 -8.59
CA GLY A 158 0.47 12.69 -9.29
C GLY A 158 -0.94 12.13 -9.29
N LEU A 159 -1.10 11.03 -10.01
CA LEU A 159 -2.33 10.24 -10.08
C LEU A 159 -2.19 8.99 -9.22
N PHE A 160 -2.99 8.91 -8.16
CA PHE A 160 -3.01 7.79 -7.23
C PHE A 160 -4.44 7.26 -7.11
N TRP A 161 -4.63 6.19 -6.38
CA TRP A 161 -5.94 5.60 -6.15
C TRP A 161 -5.91 4.84 -4.84
N PHE A 162 -7.07 4.37 -4.39
CA PHE A 162 -7.19 3.57 -3.20
C PHE A 162 -8.18 2.45 -3.42
N HIS A 163 -7.91 1.30 -2.83
CA HIS A 163 -8.77 0.13 -2.91
C HIS A 163 -8.61 -0.76 -1.68
N SER A 164 -9.52 -1.70 -1.48
CA SER A 164 -9.35 -2.69 -0.41
C SER A 164 -8.27 -3.72 -0.75
N HIS A 165 -7.48 -4.09 0.26
CA HIS A 165 -6.35 -5.01 0.14
C HIS A 165 -6.39 -6.12 1.21
N MET A 166 -7.56 -6.39 1.80
CA MET A 166 -7.79 -7.63 2.55
C MET A 166 -8.41 -8.65 1.61
N LEU A 167 -7.63 -9.63 1.14
CA LEU A 167 -8.02 -10.53 0.06
C LEU A 167 -8.59 -9.74 -1.14
N PRO A 168 -7.77 -8.82 -1.72
CA PRO A 168 -8.17 -7.68 -2.55
C PRO A 168 -9.20 -8.04 -3.60
N GLY A 169 -9.10 -9.23 -4.19
CA GLY A 169 -10.07 -9.77 -5.12
C GLY A 169 -11.50 -9.39 -4.75
N ASN A 170 -12.10 -9.97 -3.71
CA ASN A 170 -13.55 -9.86 -3.49
C ASN A 170 -14.05 -8.42 -3.30
N THR A 171 -13.34 -7.63 -2.50
CA THR A 171 -13.72 -6.24 -2.17
C THR A 171 -13.42 -5.25 -3.30
N LEU A 172 -12.31 -5.41 -4.03
CA LEU A 172 -12.01 -4.62 -5.22
C LEU A 172 -12.99 -4.97 -6.35
N PHE A 173 -13.26 -6.27 -6.58
CA PHE A 173 -14.31 -6.76 -7.49
C PHE A 173 -15.65 -6.12 -7.13
N ALA A 174 -15.99 -6.00 -5.86
CA ALA A 174 -17.30 -5.50 -5.46
C ALA A 174 -17.48 -3.98 -5.68
N GLY A 175 -16.44 -3.22 -6.04
CA GLY A 175 -16.52 -1.78 -6.30
C GLY A 175 -15.90 -0.90 -5.20
N MET A 176 -15.09 -1.46 -4.30
CA MET A 176 -14.44 -0.70 -3.23
C MET A 176 -13.12 -0.08 -3.70
N TYR A 177 -13.23 0.94 -4.56
CA TYR A 177 -12.10 1.70 -5.07
C TYR A 177 -12.44 3.19 -5.24
N GLY A 178 -11.41 4.02 -5.40
CA GLY A 178 -11.56 5.43 -5.74
C GLY A 178 -10.24 6.04 -6.17
N ILE A 179 -10.30 7.22 -6.80
CA ILE A 179 -9.12 7.90 -7.34
C ILE A 179 -8.66 9.03 -6.42
N ILE A 180 -7.36 9.32 -6.47
CA ILE A 180 -6.72 10.42 -5.75
C ILE A 180 -5.95 11.26 -6.75
N ILE A 181 -6.12 12.57 -6.67
CA ILE A 181 -5.38 13.51 -7.50
C ILE A 181 -4.66 14.45 -6.56
N VAL A 182 -3.33 14.36 -6.56
CA VAL A 182 -2.48 15.29 -5.83
C VAL A 182 -2.00 16.33 -6.82
N THR A 183 -2.32 17.59 -6.54
CA THR A 183 -1.89 18.76 -7.33
C THR A 183 -0.84 19.57 -6.57
N ASP A 184 -0.15 20.45 -7.28
CA ASP A 184 0.74 21.45 -6.67
C ASP A 184 0.46 22.85 -7.24
N CYS A 185 1.15 23.87 -6.72
CA CYS A 185 0.96 25.24 -7.20
C CYS A 185 1.54 25.49 -8.60
N CYS A 186 2.44 24.63 -9.09
CA CYS A 186 3.01 24.72 -10.42
C CYS A 186 1.94 24.47 -11.50
N GLU A 187 1.00 23.55 -11.27
CA GLU A 187 -0.01 23.16 -12.25
C GLU A 187 -0.85 24.35 -12.78
N SER A 188 -1.21 25.30 -11.91
CA SER A 188 -1.94 26.51 -12.32
C SER A 188 -1.14 27.39 -13.29
N GLY A 189 0.17 27.52 -13.06
CA GLY A 189 1.09 28.22 -13.94
C GLY A 189 1.21 27.53 -15.29
N LEU A 190 1.26 26.20 -15.31
CA LEU A 190 1.30 25.40 -16.54
C LEU A 190 0.01 25.54 -17.36
N VAL A 191 -1.15 25.56 -16.74
CA VAL A 191 -2.42 25.84 -17.44
C VAL A 191 -2.43 27.26 -18.00
N SER A 192 -2.05 28.27 -17.20
CA SER A 192 -2.05 29.67 -17.65
C SER A 192 -1.07 29.97 -18.79
N SER A 193 -0.01 29.17 -18.92
CA SER A 193 1.00 29.26 -19.98
C SER A 193 0.74 28.31 -21.15
N ASN A 194 -0.46 27.72 -21.23
CA ASN A 194 -0.88 26.74 -22.25
C ASN A 194 0.06 25.52 -22.34
N ARG A 195 0.72 25.16 -21.25
CA ARG A 195 1.52 23.93 -21.15
C ARG A 195 0.67 22.71 -20.83
N LEU A 196 -0.41 22.92 -20.09
CA LEU A 196 -1.42 21.91 -19.83
C LEU A 196 -2.79 22.39 -20.34
N PRO A 197 -3.64 21.48 -20.82
CA PRO A 197 -5.04 21.78 -21.08
C PRO A 197 -5.73 22.31 -19.82
N ALA A 198 -6.70 23.21 -20.01
CA ALA A 198 -7.46 23.78 -18.91
C ALA A 198 -8.28 22.72 -18.15
N ALA A 199 -8.65 23.02 -16.90
CA ALA A 199 -9.39 22.09 -16.04
C ALA A 199 -10.73 21.64 -16.65
N ASN A 200 -11.42 22.49 -17.41
CA ASN A 200 -12.65 22.14 -18.13
C ASN A 200 -12.43 21.27 -19.39
N SER A 201 -11.17 21.05 -19.77
CA SER A 201 -10.71 20.19 -20.85
C SER A 201 -9.87 19.02 -20.31
N THR A 202 -9.95 18.76 -19.01
CA THR A 202 -9.31 17.63 -18.32
C THR A 202 -10.36 16.60 -17.92
N PHE A 203 -10.21 15.39 -18.42
CA PHE A 203 -11.15 14.29 -18.24
C PHE A 203 -10.49 13.18 -17.43
N GLN A 204 -11.12 12.78 -16.33
CA GLN A 204 -10.66 11.75 -15.40
C GLN A 204 -11.48 10.49 -15.67
N LEU A 205 -10.80 9.41 -16.03
CA LEU A 205 -11.42 8.17 -16.49
C LEU A 205 -10.84 7.00 -15.70
N ALA A 206 -11.63 6.53 -14.73
CA ALA A 206 -11.37 5.34 -13.93
C ALA A 206 -11.96 4.11 -14.62
N LEU A 207 -11.09 3.23 -15.13
CA LEU A 207 -11.46 2.08 -15.94
C LEU A 207 -11.50 0.83 -15.07
N SER A 208 -12.60 0.07 -15.14
CA SER A 208 -12.72 -1.24 -14.51
C SER A 208 -13.51 -2.19 -15.42
N ASP A 209 -13.69 -3.44 -15.00
CA ASP A 209 -14.50 -4.39 -15.73
C ASP A 209 -15.31 -5.32 -14.81
N ILE A 210 -16.40 -5.87 -15.38
CA ILE A 210 -17.31 -6.79 -14.72
C ILE A 210 -17.58 -7.97 -15.64
N GLN A 211 -17.81 -9.15 -15.07
CA GLN A 211 -18.13 -10.37 -15.81
C GLN A 211 -19.58 -10.79 -15.56
N TRP A 212 -20.41 -10.79 -16.61
CA TRP A 212 -21.77 -11.34 -16.56
C TRP A 212 -21.77 -12.87 -16.69
N ASP A 213 -22.66 -13.58 -15.97
CA ASP A 213 -22.82 -15.04 -16.06
C ASP A 213 -23.44 -15.43 -17.41
N ASP A 214 -22.74 -16.24 -18.20
CA ASP A 214 -23.12 -16.64 -19.57
C ASP A 214 -23.87 -17.99 -19.62
N ARG A 215 -23.98 -18.73 -18.50
CA ARG A 215 -24.70 -20.02 -18.46
C ARG A 215 -26.21 -19.91 -18.62
N ALA A 216 -26.78 -18.70 -18.52
CA ALA A 216 -28.19 -18.46 -18.82
C ALA A 216 -28.53 -18.53 -20.32
N GLN A 217 -27.53 -18.47 -21.21
CA GLN A 217 -27.76 -18.40 -22.67
C GLN A 217 -27.56 -19.72 -23.43
N THR A 218 -26.87 -20.73 -22.86
CA THR A 218 -26.53 -21.96 -23.60
C THR A 218 -27.19 -23.24 -23.08
N ASN A 219 -27.81 -23.25 -21.88
CA ASN A 219 -28.56 -24.41 -21.40
C ASN A 219 -29.86 -24.02 -20.69
N SER A 220 -30.96 -24.35 -21.34
CA SER A 220 -32.34 -24.08 -20.93
C SER A 220 -32.80 -24.96 -19.75
N VAL A 221 -32.44 -24.64 -18.50
CA VAL A 221 -33.26 -25.01 -17.32
C VAL A 221 -32.84 -24.22 -16.05
N ASN A 222 -33.72 -23.32 -15.59
CA ASN A 222 -33.89 -22.85 -14.20
C ASN A 222 -32.79 -22.00 -13.50
N ASN A 223 -32.32 -20.90 -14.09
CA ASN A 223 -31.83 -19.77 -13.26
C ASN A 223 -32.07 -18.41 -13.94
N PRO A 224 -32.99 -17.56 -13.44
CA PRO A 224 -33.21 -16.23 -14.00
C PRO A 224 -32.08 -15.27 -13.58
N ASN A 225 -31.54 -14.52 -14.54
CA ASN A 225 -31.22 -13.09 -14.42
C ASN A 225 -30.46 -12.61 -13.17
N PHE A 226 -29.12 -12.75 -13.14
CA PHE A 226 -28.27 -12.00 -12.20
C PHE A 226 -26.97 -11.52 -12.88
N GLY A 227 -26.67 -10.24 -12.75
CA GLY A 227 -25.33 -9.71 -12.96
C GLY A 227 -24.56 -9.72 -11.66
N ASN A 228 -23.48 -10.50 -11.60
CA ASN A 228 -22.56 -10.44 -10.48
C ASN A 228 -21.34 -9.67 -10.96
N VAL A 229 -20.81 -8.72 -10.16
CA VAL A 229 -19.46 -8.23 -10.45
C VAL A 229 -18.49 -9.38 -10.19
N GLY A 230 -17.65 -9.71 -11.17
CA GLY A 230 -16.55 -10.68 -11.01
C GLY A 230 -16.93 -12.17 -10.87
N LYS A 231 -17.95 -12.71 -11.56
CA LYS A 231 -18.15 -14.18 -11.57
C LYS A 231 -17.20 -14.87 -12.54
N TYR A 232 -16.36 -15.76 -12.02
CA TYR A 232 -15.39 -16.58 -12.76
C TYR A 232 -16.05 -17.54 -13.77
N ASN A 233 -15.45 -17.67 -14.95
CA ASN A 233 -15.86 -18.62 -15.98
C ASN A 233 -15.61 -20.07 -15.49
N SER A 234 -16.66 -20.80 -15.16
CA SER A 234 -16.59 -22.21 -14.76
C SER A 234 -16.51 -23.20 -15.93
N ALA A 235 -16.33 -22.75 -17.18
CA ALA A 235 -16.36 -23.64 -18.36
C ALA A 235 -15.16 -24.60 -18.45
N SER A 236 -14.09 -24.39 -17.68
CA SER A 236 -12.93 -25.30 -17.62
C SER A 236 -13.06 -26.42 -16.58
N ILE A 237 -14.12 -26.45 -15.75
CA ILE A 237 -14.49 -27.64 -14.98
C ILE A 237 -15.32 -28.58 -15.88
N THR A 238 -14.73 -28.97 -17.00
CA THR A 238 -15.12 -30.17 -17.76
C THR A 238 -13.99 -31.20 -17.68
N GLY A 239 -13.41 -31.34 -16.48
CA GLY A 239 -12.79 -32.58 -16.05
C GLY A 239 -13.86 -33.40 -15.34
N THR A 240 -13.98 -34.68 -15.67
CA THR A 240 -14.98 -35.62 -15.16
C THR A 240 -14.95 -35.73 -13.63
N VAL A 241 -15.51 -34.75 -12.91
CA VAL A 241 -15.89 -34.90 -11.50
C VAL A 241 -17.25 -35.56 -11.51
N GLY A 242 -17.25 -36.89 -11.42
CA GLY A 242 -18.45 -37.64 -11.15
C GLY A 242 -19.07 -37.18 -9.83
N HIS A 243 -20.35 -36.86 -9.89
CA HIS A 243 -21.30 -36.61 -8.80
C HIS A 243 -21.39 -35.20 -8.17
N ALA A 244 -22.65 -34.77 -8.08
CA ALA A 244 -23.24 -33.62 -7.41
C ALA A 244 -23.16 -32.26 -8.14
N THR A 245 -24.18 -32.04 -8.97
CA THR A 245 -24.84 -30.74 -9.13
C THR A 245 -25.13 -30.15 -7.76
N VAL A 246 -24.23 -29.31 -7.23
CA VAL A 246 -24.58 -28.39 -6.15
C VAL A 246 -25.35 -27.24 -6.79
N ILE A 247 -26.68 -27.35 -6.79
CA ILE A 247 -27.57 -26.23 -7.10
C ILE A 247 -27.54 -25.33 -5.87
N TYR A 248 -26.80 -24.23 -5.95
CA TYR A 248 -26.82 -23.21 -4.90
C TYR A 248 -28.16 -22.45 -4.95
N PRO A 249 -28.75 -22.10 -3.80
CA PRO A 249 -29.96 -21.29 -3.75
C PRO A 249 -29.78 -19.94 -4.48
N PRO A 250 -30.80 -19.41 -5.16
CA PRO A 250 -30.79 -18.06 -5.69
C PRO A 250 -30.38 -17.03 -4.61
N GLY A 251 -29.44 -16.14 -4.93
CA GLY A 251 -28.98 -15.09 -4.00
C GLY A 251 -27.74 -15.43 -3.15
N THR A 252 -27.06 -16.56 -3.40
CA THR A 252 -25.78 -16.87 -2.75
C THR A 252 -24.60 -16.36 -3.58
N PHE A 253 -23.87 -15.37 -3.04
CA PHE A 253 -22.61 -14.89 -3.61
C PHE A 253 -21.54 -15.99 -3.47
N GLN A 254 -20.89 -16.36 -4.57
CA GLN A 254 -19.67 -17.18 -4.56
C GLN A 254 -18.50 -16.23 -4.81
N THR A 255 -17.73 -15.96 -3.77
CA THR A 255 -16.60 -15.04 -3.78
C THR A 255 -15.33 -15.75 -4.28
N ILE A 256 -14.33 -15.01 -4.78
CA ILE A 256 -12.97 -15.56 -5.01
C ILE A 256 -12.45 -16.24 -3.72
N ASN A 257 -12.85 -15.73 -2.57
CA ASN A 257 -12.46 -16.21 -1.24
C ASN A 257 -13.02 -17.61 -0.95
N LYS A 258 -14.29 -17.90 -1.27
CA LYS A 258 -14.83 -19.26 -1.11
C LYS A 258 -14.09 -20.26 -1.99
N TRP A 259 -13.63 -19.85 -3.16
CA TRP A 259 -12.84 -20.72 -4.03
C TRP A 259 -11.39 -20.89 -3.56
N ILE A 260 -10.72 -19.82 -3.11
CA ILE A 260 -9.40 -19.90 -2.47
C ILE A 260 -9.47 -20.84 -1.25
N HIS A 261 -10.56 -20.74 -0.48
CA HIS A 261 -10.88 -21.63 0.63
C HIS A 261 -11.11 -23.09 0.16
N ASP A 262 -11.93 -23.31 -0.87
CA ASP A 262 -12.17 -24.65 -1.44
C ASP A 262 -10.88 -25.24 -2.08
N CYS A 263 -9.94 -24.40 -2.51
CA CYS A 263 -8.60 -24.79 -2.98
C CYS A 263 -7.68 -25.20 -1.82
N GLY A 264 -7.69 -24.48 -0.69
CA GLY A 264 -6.92 -24.83 0.52
C GLY A 264 -7.45 -26.08 1.24
N ASP A 265 -8.78 -26.25 1.30
CA ASP A 265 -9.43 -27.37 1.98
C ASP A 265 -9.21 -28.73 1.27
N ASN A 266 -9.12 -28.73 -0.07
CA ASN A 266 -8.98 -29.96 -0.84
C ASN A 266 -7.56 -30.58 -0.79
N GLU A 267 -6.54 -29.80 -0.41
CA GLU A 267 -5.15 -30.29 -0.25
C GLU A 267 -4.84 -30.69 1.21
N SER A 268 -5.59 -30.19 2.21
CA SER A 268 -5.37 -30.44 3.65
C SER A 268 -5.86 -31.81 4.16
N GLY A 269 -6.19 -32.75 3.27
CA GLY A 269 -6.42 -34.15 3.66
C GLY A 269 -7.74 -34.41 4.38
N VAL A 270 -8.77 -33.57 4.20
CA VAL A 270 -10.13 -33.85 4.66
C VAL A 270 -10.77 -34.96 3.81
N GLY A 271 -10.30 -36.19 3.99
CA GLY A 271 -11.05 -37.46 3.87
C GLY A 271 -11.93 -37.73 2.65
N THR A 272 -11.80 -37.05 1.51
CA THR A 272 -12.57 -37.42 0.30
C THR A 272 -11.66 -37.97 -0.78
N SER A 273 -11.94 -39.20 -1.17
CA SER A 273 -11.17 -40.03 -2.11
C SER A 273 -11.33 -39.56 -3.57
N GLN A 274 -10.86 -38.36 -3.92
CA GLN A 274 -10.96 -37.81 -5.28
C GLN A 274 -9.56 -37.69 -5.92
N PRO A 275 -9.24 -38.48 -6.97
CA PRO A 275 -8.00 -38.35 -7.72
C PRO A 275 -8.11 -37.16 -8.70
N GLY A 276 -7.70 -35.96 -8.25
CA GLY A 276 -7.71 -34.75 -9.08
C GLY A 276 -7.04 -33.50 -8.48
N GLY A 277 -6.30 -33.63 -7.37
CA GLY A 277 -5.89 -32.54 -6.46
C GLY A 277 -5.30 -31.26 -7.08
N GLY A 278 -4.48 -31.33 -8.12
CA GLY A 278 -3.84 -30.14 -8.71
C GLY A 278 -4.65 -29.37 -9.77
N ALA A 279 -5.87 -29.81 -10.10
CA ALA A 279 -6.65 -29.20 -11.19
C ALA A 279 -7.51 -28.00 -10.75
N LEU A 280 -7.87 -27.93 -9.45
CA LEU A 280 -8.71 -26.86 -8.93
C LEU A 280 -7.96 -25.53 -8.87
N CYS A 281 -6.69 -25.48 -8.48
CA CYS A 281 -5.92 -24.21 -8.33
C CYS A 281 -5.44 -23.56 -9.64
N LYS A 282 -5.87 -24.06 -10.82
CA LYS A 282 -5.47 -23.50 -12.12
C LYS A 282 -6.34 -22.30 -12.48
N PHE A 283 -6.09 -21.13 -11.88
CA PHE A 283 -6.75 -19.89 -12.32
C PHE A 283 -5.78 -18.74 -12.56
N ALA A 284 -5.80 -18.24 -13.79
CA ALA A 284 -5.65 -16.82 -14.10
C ALA A 284 -7.05 -16.38 -14.56
N SER A 285 -7.70 -15.46 -13.83
CA SER A 285 -9.02 -14.98 -14.29
C SER A 285 -8.84 -14.15 -15.55
N GLY A 286 -9.47 -14.61 -16.64
CA GLY A 286 -9.67 -13.76 -17.80
C GLY A 286 -10.43 -12.48 -17.41
N PRO A 287 -10.26 -11.40 -18.18
CA PRO A 287 -10.88 -10.13 -17.87
C PRO A 287 -12.40 -10.17 -18.12
N GLY A 288 -13.15 -9.32 -17.43
CA GLY A 288 -14.61 -9.31 -17.46
C GLY A 288 -15.19 -8.85 -18.80
N ASN A 289 -16.26 -9.47 -19.27
CA ASN A 289 -16.87 -9.17 -20.58
C ASN A 289 -17.51 -7.77 -20.72
N SER A 290 -17.62 -6.98 -19.65
CA SER A 290 -18.13 -5.61 -19.69
C SER A 290 -17.17 -4.61 -19.07
N VAL A 291 -16.92 -3.52 -19.79
CA VAL A 291 -16.06 -2.42 -19.31
C VAL A 291 -16.90 -1.33 -18.67
N LEU A 292 -16.39 -0.82 -17.55
CA LEU A 292 -16.92 0.33 -16.84
C LEU A 292 -15.93 1.48 -16.91
N VAL A 293 -16.46 2.69 -17.01
CA VAL A 293 -15.69 3.93 -16.95
C VAL A 293 -16.40 4.85 -15.97
N ASN A 294 -15.70 5.25 -14.91
CA ASN A 294 -16.28 5.94 -13.76
C ASN A 294 -17.53 5.20 -13.23
N GLY A 295 -17.46 3.87 -13.25
CA GLY A 295 -18.52 2.96 -12.81
C GLY A 295 -19.76 2.87 -13.71
N LEU A 296 -19.73 3.50 -14.90
CA LEU A 296 -20.81 3.48 -15.89
C LEU A 296 -20.42 2.63 -17.11
N THR A 297 -21.41 2.05 -17.80
CA THR A 297 -21.19 1.44 -19.12
C THR A 297 -21.13 2.53 -20.20
N PRO A 298 -20.02 2.71 -20.94
CA PRO A 298 -19.86 3.83 -21.88
C PRO A 298 -20.91 3.87 -23.01
N GLU A 299 -21.40 2.73 -23.47
CA GLU A 299 -22.19 2.63 -24.71
C GLU A 299 -23.69 2.97 -24.55
N GLY A 300 -24.24 2.97 -23.34
CA GLY A 300 -25.67 3.25 -23.10
C GLY A 300 -26.67 2.33 -23.85
N ASN A 301 -27.95 2.73 -23.88
CA ASN A 301 -29.07 1.97 -24.48
C ASN A 301 -29.27 2.19 -26.00
N ALA A 302 -28.51 3.09 -26.62
CA ALA A 302 -28.75 3.53 -27.99
C ALA A 302 -27.48 3.46 -28.83
N ALA A 303 -27.60 3.01 -30.09
CA ALA A 303 -26.52 3.05 -31.04
C ALA A 303 -25.93 4.49 -31.10
N PRO A 304 -24.63 4.69 -30.82
CA PRO A 304 -24.00 6.03 -30.68
C PRO A 304 -24.02 6.93 -31.94
N LEU A 305 -24.66 6.48 -33.02
CA LEU A 305 -24.47 6.99 -34.38
C LEU A 305 -25.77 7.42 -35.08
N ALA A 306 -26.94 7.32 -34.44
CA ALA A 306 -28.18 7.81 -35.04
C ALA A 306 -28.33 9.34 -34.83
N PRO A 307 -28.48 10.15 -35.89
CA PRO A 307 -28.82 11.57 -35.75
C PRO A 307 -30.10 11.73 -34.91
N GLY A 308 -30.00 12.41 -33.76
CA GLY A 308 -31.14 12.65 -32.85
C GLY A 308 -31.33 11.61 -31.72
N GLY A 309 -30.45 10.62 -31.59
CA GLY A 309 -30.46 9.70 -30.44
C GLY A 309 -29.98 10.36 -29.14
N THR A 310 -30.39 9.80 -28.00
CA THR A 310 -29.87 10.17 -26.67
C THR A 310 -28.35 9.93 -26.65
N PRO A 311 -27.52 10.90 -26.23
CA PRO A 311 -26.07 10.71 -26.22
C PRO A 311 -25.70 9.59 -25.25
N ALA A 312 -24.70 8.80 -25.64
CA ALA A 312 -24.16 7.76 -24.79
C ALA A 312 -23.62 8.38 -23.48
N PRO A 313 -23.63 7.64 -22.35
CA PRO A 313 -22.89 8.04 -21.15
C PRO A 313 -21.46 8.46 -21.53
N LEU A 314 -20.91 9.49 -20.86
CA LEU A 314 -19.54 9.99 -21.11
C LEU A 314 -19.33 10.62 -22.50
N THR A 315 -20.32 11.37 -22.97
CA THR A 315 -20.19 12.24 -24.15
C THR A 315 -19.80 13.66 -23.76
N PHE A 316 -18.60 14.10 -24.12
CA PHE A 316 -18.04 15.40 -23.77
C PHE A 316 -18.03 16.37 -24.97
N PRO A 317 -18.45 17.63 -24.80
CA PRO A 317 -18.36 18.63 -25.85
C PRO A 317 -16.91 19.11 -26.03
N VAL A 318 -16.44 19.14 -27.27
CA VAL A 318 -15.13 19.70 -27.66
C VAL A 318 -15.25 20.55 -28.92
N VAL A 319 -14.24 21.34 -29.26
CA VAL A 319 -14.17 22.11 -30.51
C VAL A 319 -12.90 21.80 -31.31
N PRO A 320 -12.90 22.00 -32.64
CA PRO A 320 -11.70 21.88 -33.46
C PRO A 320 -10.53 22.71 -32.90
N GLY A 321 -9.33 22.12 -32.88
CA GLY A 321 -8.11 22.75 -32.35
C GLY A 321 -7.99 22.77 -30.82
N GLN A 322 -9.00 22.29 -30.09
CA GLN A 322 -8.95 22.24 -28.63
C GLN A 322 -7.91 21.20 -28.17
N SER A 323 -7.04 21.58 -27.23
CA SER A 323 -6.22 20.61 -26.51
C SER A 323 -7.03 20.02 -25.35
N ILE A 324 -6.95 18.70 -25.17
CA ILE A 324 -7.61 17.95 -24.10
C ILE A 324 -6.58 17.16 -23.30
N ARG A 325 -6.86 16.94 -22.01
CA ARG A 325 -6.07 16.14 -21.07
C ARG A 325 -6.91 14.96 -20.57
N LEU A 326 -6.31 13.78 -20.52
CA LEU A 326 -6.90 12.52 -20.07
C LEU A 326 -6.08 12.01 -18.88
N GLN A 327 -6.69 12.00 -17.71
CA GLN A 327 -6.14 11.38 -16.50
C GLN A 327 -6.75 10.00 -16.36
N LEU A 328 -5.96 8.97 -16.66
CA LEU A 328 -6.40 7.61 -16.86
C LEU A 328 -6.00 6.74 -15.67
N PHE A 329 -6.94 5.94 -15.16
CA PHE A 329 -6.73 5.01 -14.05
C PHE A 329 -7.24 3.63 -14.46
N ASN A 330 -6.48 2.57 -14.19
CA ASN A 330 -6.93 1.19 -14.41
C ASN A 330 -7.08 0.43 -13.08
N GLU A 331 -8.31 0.14 -12.73
CA GLU A 331 -8.77 -0.53 -11.51
C GLU A 331 -9.25 -1.95 -11.82
N ALA A 332 -9.16 -2.39 -13.09
CA ALA A 332 -9.54 -3.73 -13.51
C ALA A 332 -8.55 -4.77 -12.99
N LEU A 333 -9.05 -5.93 -12.59
CA LEU A 333 -8.26 -6.88 -11.82
C LEU A 333 -7.23 -7.65 -12.64
N THR A 334 -7.53 -7.87 -13.91
CA THR A 334 -6.63 -8.59 -14.83
C THR A 334 -6.55 -7.97 -16.22
N ARG A 335 -7.34 -6.92 -16.51
CA ARG A 335 -7.44 -6.31 -17.84
C ARG A 335 -6.41 -5.22 -18.02
N SER A 336 -5.71 -5.27 -19.15
CA SER A 336 -4.95 -4.13 -19.69
C SER A 336 -5.75 -3.40 -20.77
N PHE A 337 -5.67 -2.06 -20.78
CA PHE A 337 -6.34 -1.21 -21.74
C PHE A 337 -5.33 -0.52 -22.64
N ASP A 338 -5.37 -0.82 -23.94
CA ASP A 338 -4.60 -0.13 -24.98
C ASP A 338 -5.44 0.96 -25.61
N LEU A 339 -5.23 2.21 -25.18
CA LEU A 339 -6.12 3.35 -25.43
C LEU A 339 -5.67 4.17 -26.62
N PHE A 340 -6.60 4.52 -27.51
CA PHE A 340 -6.35 5.40 -28.66
C PHE A 340 -7.57 6.21 -29.04
N LEU A 341 -7.37 7.44 -29.51
CA LEU A 341 -8.45 8.30 -29.98
C LEU A 341 -8.63 8.11 -31.49
N VAL A 342 -9.85 7.87 -31.95
CA VAL A 342 -10.15 7.65 -33.37
C VAL A 342 -11.25 8.56 -33.88
N ASN A 343 -11.10 9.04 -35.12
CA ASN A 343 -12.19 9.59 -35.91
C ASN A 343 -12.85 8.46 -36.73
N PRO A 344 -14.06 8.02 -36.35
CA PRO A 344 -14.71 6.89 -37.02
C PRO A 344 -15.17 7.21 -38.45
N THR A 345 -15.27 8.48 -38.85
CA THR A 345 -15.73 8.87 -40.18
C THR A 345 -14.71 8.57 -41.27
N ASN A 346 -13.42 8.63 -40.95
CA ASN A 346 -12.31 8.39 -41.87
C ASN A 346 -11.29 7.37 -41.35
N ASN A 347 -11.58 6.72 -40.22
CA ASN A 347 -10.72 5.76 -39.54
C ASN A 347 -9.31 6.31 -39.18
N GLN A 348 -9.22 7.62 -38.93
CA GLN A 348 -7.97 8.28 -38.56
C GLN A 348 -7.73 8.17 -37.05
N THR A 349 -6.62 7.56 -36.65
CA THR A 349 -6.12 7.62 -35.26
C THR A 349 -5.51 8.99 -35.00
N ILE A 350 -5.85 9.56 -33.85
CA ILE A 350 -5.33 10.82 -33.33
C ILE A 350 -4.37 10.45 -32.19
N PRO A 351 -3.08 10.79 -32.28
CA PRO A 351 -2.09 10.36 -31.32
C PRO A 351 -2.33 10.98 -29.94
N LEU A 352 -2.19 10.15 -28.91
CA LEU A 352 -2.09 10.57 -27.53
C LEU A 352 -0.61 10.75 -27.17
N TYR A 353 -0.31 11.79 -26.39
CA TYR A 353 1.03 12.05 -25.89
C TYR A 353 1.01 12.00 -24.36
N ARG A 354 1.83 11.13 -23.76
CA ARG A 354 1.96 11.08 -22.30
C ARG A 354 2.65 12.34 -21.80
N ILE A 355 2.07 12.97 -20.79
CA ILE A 355 2.57 14.17 -20.12
C ILE A 355 2.86 13.93 -18.64
N GLY A 356 2.53 12.76 -18.10
CA GLY A 356 2.68 12.42 -16.68
C GLY A 356 1.99 11.12 -16.31
N GLY A 357 1.68 10.94 -15.03
CA GLY A 357 0.87 9.82 -14.54
C GLY A 357 1.04 9.61 -13.04
N GLN A 358 1.41 8.39 -12.68
CA GLN A 358 1.68 7.96 -11.29
C GLN A 358 2.61 8.93 -10.56
N GLY A 359 3.70 9.31 -11.24
CA GLY A 359 4.80 10.16 -10.81
C GLY A 359 4.54 11.66 -10.66
N GLY A 360 3.40 12.12 -11.17
CA GLY A 360 3.23 13.51 -11.56
C GLY A 360 3.61 13.74 -13.03
N LEU A 361 3.83 15.01 -13.38
CA LEU A 361 4.10 15.43 -14.76
C LEU A 361 5.55 15.14 -15.17
N LEU A 362 5.73 14.77 -16.44
CA LEU A 362 7.03 14.66 -17.09
C LEU A 362 7.59 16.04 -17.43
N ASP A 363 8.90 16.13 -17.71
CA ASP A 363 9.50 17.38 -18.17
C ASP A 363 9.06 17.76 -19.60
N LYS A 364 8.77 16.75 -20.44
CA LYS A 364 8.29 16.89 -21.82
C LYS A 364 7.21 15.86 -22.12
N ALA A 365 6.28 16.22 -23.00
CA ALA A 365 5.31 15.28 -23.55
C ALA A 365 6.01 14.24 -24.44
N ARG A 366 5.56 12.99 -24.39
CA ARG A 366 6.20 11.87 -25.07
C ARG A 366 5.21 11.08 -25.93
N LEU A 367 5.65 10.67 -27.11
CA LEU A 367 4.93 9.73 -27.96
C LEU A 367 5.31 8.30 -27.55
N GLU A 368 4.37 7.60 -26.94
CA GLU A 368 4.52 6.19 -26.56
C GLU A 368 4.06 5.25 -27.69
N GLY A 369 4.43 3.98 -27.64
CA GLY A 369 3.98 2.94 -28.57
C GLY A 369 4.87 2.77 -29.81
N ASP A 370 4.91 1.58 -30.38
CA ASP A 370 5.77 1.16 -31.50
C ASP A 370 5.32 1.73 -32.85
N ASP A 371 6.28 2.24 -33.64
CA ASP A 371 6.03 2.57 -35.04
C ASP A 371 6.02 1.28 -35.86
N ALA A 372 4.88 0.98 -36.50
CA ALA A 372 4.69 -0.21 -37.34
C ALA A 372 5.72 -0.34 -38.48
N GLY A 373 6.42 0.73 -38.84
CA GLY A 373 7.50 0.74 -39.84
C GLY A 373 8.92 0.60 -39.29
N ASN A 374 9.13 0.65 -37.97
CA ASN A 374 10.46 0.60 -37.33
C ASN A 374 10.49 -0.43 -36.18
N PRO A 375 10.88 -1.68 -36.47
CA PRO A 375 11.00 -2.74 -35.44
C PRO A 375 12.13 -2.49 -34.43
N ASN A 376 12.94 -1.44 -34.60
CA ASN A 376 14.01 -1.02 -33.69
C ASN A 376 13.67 0.29 -32.94
N GLY A 377 12.40 0.55 -32.64
CA GLY A 377 12.01 1.67 -31.76
C GLY A 377 11.89 3.02 -32.47
N GLY A 378 10.83 3.21 -33.25
CA GLY A 378 10.38 4.54 -33.70
C GLY A 378 9.68 5.36 -32.61
N ASN A 379 9.79 4.94 -31.35
CA ASN A 379 9.13 5.50 -30.19
C ASN A 379 10.15 6.13 -29.25
N ASP A 380 9.70 7.01 -28.35
CA ASP A 380 10.58 7.74 -27.43
C ASP A 380 11.31 6.84 -26.40
N PHE A 381 10.93 5.56 -26.35
CA PHE A 381 11.48 4.53 -25.50
C PHE A 381 12.73 3.87 -26.11
N GLY A 382 12.72 3.55 -27.39
CA GLY A 382 13.80 2.79 -28.04
C GLY A 382 13.70 1.27 -27.87
N TRP A 383 12.61 0.76 -27.27
CA TRP A 383 12.29 -0.66 -27.14
C TRP A 383 10.86 -0.98 -27.61
N VAL A 384 10.59 -2.27 -27.85
CA VAL A 384 9.27 -2.76 -28.28
C VAL A 384 8.30 -2.71 -27.10
N SER A 385 7.31 -1.86 -27.22
CA SER A 385 6.30 -1.53 -26.21
C SER A 385 5.04 -2.40 -26.30
N ALA A 386 4.89 -3.19 -27.38
CA ALA A 386 3.77 -4.11 -27.64
C ALA A 386 2.41 -3.43 -27.95
N TYR A 387 2.38 -2.10 -28.08
CA TYR A 387 1.23 -1.32 -28.55
C TYR A 387 1.67 -0.32 -29.63
N ALA A 388 0.72 0.24 -30.39
CA ALA A 388 1.02 1.10 -31.52
C ALA A 388 1.36 2.55 -31.11
N ALA A 389 2.20 3.22 -31.91
CA ALA A 389 2.59 4.60 -31.69
C ALA A 389 1.37 5.55 -31.56
N GLY A 390 1.37 6.37 -30.52
CA GLY A 390 0.27 7.28 -30.20
C GLY A 390 -0.89 6.64 -29.44
N HIS A 391 -0.75 5.38 -29.03
CA HIS A 391 -1.60 4.74 -28.03
C HIS A 391 -1.01 4.93 -26.62
N ILE A 392 -1.84 4.74 -25.59
CA ILE A 392 -1.43 4.69 -24.19
C ILE A 392 -1.92 3.35 -23.61
N SER A 393 -1.00 2.48 -23.21
CA SER A 393 -1.33 1.23 -22.54
C SER A 393 -1.31 1.41 -21.03
N ILE A 394 -2.39 0.99 -20.35
CA ILE A 394 -2.44 0.92 -18.89
C ILE A 394 -2.95 -0.46 -18.46
N SER A 395 -2.10 -1.23 -17.79
CA SER A 395 -2.50 -2.49 -17.14
C SER A 395 -3.05 -2.26 -15.73
N SER A 396 -3.50 -3.33 -15.07
CA SER A 396 -4.04 -3.26 -13.71
C SER A 396 -3.12 -2.47 -12.78
N GLY A 397 -3.67 -1.47 -12.08
CA GLY A 397 -2.94 -0.60 -11.16
C GLY A 397 -2.16 0.55 -11.82
N VAL A 398 -2.01 0.58 -13.15
CA VAL A 398 -1.27 1.64 -13.86
C VAL A 398 -2.15 2.88 -14.04
N ARG A 399 -1.53 4.05 -13.86
CA ARG A 399 -2.13 5.37 -14.16
C ARG A 399 -1.27 6.13 -15.16
N SER A 400 -1.92 6.88 -16.05
CA SER A 400 -1.25 7.70 -17.06
C SER A 400 -1.96 9.03 -17.25
N ASP A 401 -1.19 10.10 -17.45
CA ASP A 401 -1.69 11.41 -17.80
C ASP A 401 -1.29 11.71 -19.24
N ALA A 402 -2.26 11.85 -20.12
CA ALA A 402 -2.06 12.04 -21.54
C ALA A 402 -2.75 13.31 -22.04
N ALA A 403 -2.21 13.90 -23.10
CA ALA A 403 -2.82 15.03 -23.77
C ALA A 403 -2.83 14.83 -25.29
N THR A 404 -3.79 15.48 -25.95
CA THR A 404 -3.85 15.52 -27.41
C THR A 404 -4.57 16.79 -27.87
N CYS A 405 -4.64 16.98 -29.18
CA CYS A 405 -5.36 18.06 -29.83
C CYS A 405 -6.45 17.51 -30.75
N ILE A 406 -7.66 18.06 -30.63
CA ILE A 406 -8.72 17.83 -31.60
C ILE A 406 -8.27 18.42 -32.95
N PRO A 407 -8.18 17.62 -34.03
CA PRO A 407 -7.67 18.14 -35.30
C PRO A 407 -8.53 19.29 -35.81
N GLY A 408 -7.89 20.38 -36.27
CA GLY A 408 -8.58 21.61 -36.66
C GLY A 408 -9.49 21.48 -37.89
N ASN A 409 -9.33 20.41 -38.67
CA ASN A 409 -10.12 20.09 -39.86
C ASN A 409 -11.28 19.12 -39.60
N VAL A 410 -11.52 18.70 -38.35
CA VAL A 410 -12.66 17.83 -38.03
C VAL A 410 -13.97 18.61 -38.21
N ALA A 411 -14.90 18.04 -38.99
CA ALA A 411 -16.18 18.67 -39.27
C ALA A 411 -17.02 18.81 -37.98
N PRO A 412 -17.75 19.93 -37.79
CA PRO A 412 -18.73 20.05 -36.70
C PRO A 412 -19.74 18.89 -36.73
N ASN A 413 -20.20 18.49 -35.55
CA ASN A 413 -21.03 17.31 -35.29
C ASN A 413 -20.35 15.94 -35.51
N THR A 414 -19.05 15.89 -35.81
CA THR A 414 -18.29 14.64 -35.72
C THR A 414 -18.21 14.19 -34.26
N THR A 415 -18.30 12.87 -34.00
CA THR A 415 -18.03 12.29 -32.69
C THR A 415 -16.72 11.51 -32.78
N LEU A 416 -15.69 11.97 -32.09
CA LEU A 416 -14.46 11.21 -31.89
C LEU A 416 -14.67 10.22 -30.75
N ILE A 417 -13.99 9.08 -30.79
CA ILE A 417 -14.18 8.00 -29.82
C ILE A 417 -12.81 7.65 -29.24
N LEU A 418 -12.68 7.73 -27.92
CA LEU A 418 -11.58 7.08 -27.21
C LEU A 418 -11.92 5.60 -27.15
N MET A 419 -11.13 4.79 -27.83
CA MET A 419 -11.27 3.34 -27.91
C MET A 419 -10.20 2.68 -27.06
N ALA A 420 -10.49 1.47 -26.61
CA ALA A 420 -9.52 0.57 -26.02
C ALA A 420 -9.50 -0.76 -26.78
N SER A 421 -8.31 -1.36 -26.88
CA SER A 421 -8.09 -2.69 -27.44
C SER A 421 -7.63 -3.69 -26.38
N ASN A 422 -7.89 -4.99 -26.64
CA ASN A 422 -7.29 -6.11 -25.88
C ASN A 422 -6.04 -6.67 -26.55
N ASN A 423 -5.47 -5.98 -27.55
CA ASN A 423 -4.40 -6.53 -28.38
C ASN A 423 -3.05 -6.54 -27.67
N VAL A 424 -2.89 -5.77 -26.60
CA VAL A 424 -1.71 -5.81 -25.74
C VAL A 424 -1.85 -7.00 -24.80
N THR A 425 -1.38 -8.14 -25.31
CA THR A 425 -0.87 -9.29 -24.55
C THR A 425 -1.64 -9.62 -23.27
N GLN A 426 -2.91 -9.92 -23.43
CA GLN A 426 -3.62 -10.70 -22.44
C GLN A 426 -3.38 -12.19 -22.75
N TRP A 427 -3.76 -13.06 -21.81
CA TRP A 427 -3.94 -14.50 -21.97
C TRP A 427 -4.42 -14.88 -23.39
N PRO A 428 -4.30 -16.11 -23.90
CA PRO A 428 -4.91 -16.51 -25.18
C PRO A 428 -6.46 -16.41 -25.15
N LEU A 429 -6.98 -15.19 -25.07
CA LEU A 429 -8.36 -14.75 -25.11
C LEU A 429 -8.83 -14.61 -26.56
N GLN A 430 -7.88 -14.65 -27.51
CA GLN A 430 -8.17 -14.69 -28.94
C GLN A 430 -9.15 -15.84 -29.31
N ASN A 431 -9.30 -16.85 -28.45
CA ASN A 431 -10.24 -17.97 -28.65
C ASN A 431 -11.50 -17.95 -27.77
N GLN A 432 -11.73 -16.96 -26.89
CA GLN A 432 -12.90 -17.01 -26.01
C GLN A 432 -14.22 -16.59 -26.66
N GLY A 433 -14.23 -16.03 -27.88
CA GLY A 433 -15.44 -15.76 -28.69
C GLY A 433 -16.45 -14.76 -28.11
N TYR A 434 -16.44 -14.53 -26.80
CA TYR A 434 -17.47 -13.86 -25.98
C TYR A 434 -17.00 -12.51 -25.43
N ILE A 435 -15.73 -12.13 -25.61
CA ILE A 435 -15.18 -10.81 -25.27
C ILE A 435 -14.98 -10.00 -26.56
N ARG A 436 -15.20 -8.70 -26.47
CA ARG A 436 -15.00 -7.72 -27.53
C ARG A 436 -13.54 -7.28 -27.58
N ASN A 437 -12.89 -7.32 -28.74
CA ASN A 437 -11.49 -6.88 -28.88
C ASN A 437 -11.31 -5.36 -28.92
N LEU A 438 -12.34 -4.60 -29.31
CA LEU A 438 -12.33 -3.14 -29.44
C LEU A 438 -13.58 -2.54 -28.82
N PHE A 439 -13.45 -1.74 -27.77
CA PHE A 439 -14.56 -1.15 -27.03
C PHE A 439 -14.35 0.35 -26.79
N PRO A 440 -15.43 1.14 -26.78
CA PRO A 440 -15.35 2.57 -26.49
C PRO A 440 -15.21 2.82 -24.99
N ILE A 441 -14.49 3.89 -24.66
CA ILE A 441 -14.23 4.38 -23.30
C ILE A 441 -14.94 5.71 -23.08
N ALA A 442 -14.83 6.63 -24.03
CA ALA A 442 -15.44 7.96 -23.95
C ALA A 442 -15.72 8.51 -25.36
N TYR A 443 -16.65 9.47 -25.44
CA TYR A 443 -17.04 10.11 -26.69
C TYR A 443 -16.77 11.62 -26.62
N PHE A 444 -16.20 12.19 -27.68
CA PHE A 444 -15.94 13.62 -27.79
C PHE A 444 -16.73 14.19 -28.95
N LYS A 445 -17.80 14.94 -28.64
CA LYS A 445 -18.69 15.55 -29.63
C LYS A 445 -18.13 16.90 -30.07
N VAL A 446 -17.73 17.00 -31.33
CA VAL A 446 -17.16 18.21 -31.90
C VAL A 446 -18.28 19.22 -32.21
N GLY A 447 -18.28 20.35 -31.50
CA GLY A 447 -19.21 21.45 -31.67
C GLY A 447 -18.83 22.42 -32.80
N ALA A 448 -19.67 23.43 -33.01
CA ALA A 448 -19.37 24.53 -33.92
C ALA A 448 -18.40 25.54 -33.26
N GLY A 449 -17.46 26.07 -34.04
CA GLY A 449 -16.42 27.00 -33.58
C GLY A 449 -15.01 26.42 -33.74
N ALA A 450 -14.02 27.09 -33.16
CA ALA A 450 -12.65 26.61 -33.05
C ALA A 450 -12.07 27.10 -31.73
N ALA A 451 -11.14 26.34 -31.16
CA ALA A 451 -10.41 26.79 -29.98
C ALA A 451 -9.59 28.06 -30.32
N PRO A 452 -9.38 28.96 -29.35
CA PRO A 452 -8.41 30.05 -29.50
C PRO A 452 -7.04 29.48 -29.91
N ALA A 453 -6.27 30.23 -30.69
CA ALA A 453 -4.92 29.82 -31.07
C ALA A 453 -4.08 29.53 -29.81
N GLY A 454 -3.76 28.26 -29.60
CA GLY A 454 -3.00 27.74 -28.46
C GLY A 454 -2.05 26.66 -28.93
N ALA A 455 -1.02 26.38 -28.13
CA ALA A 455 -0.03 25.36 -28.47
C ALA A 455 -0.62 23.96 -28.23
N CYS A 456 -0.68 23.16 -29.27
CA CYS A 456 -1.00 21.74 -29.13
C CYS A 456 0.12 21.00 -28.42
N VAL A 457 -0.25 20.12 -27.50
CA VAL A 457 0.69 19.17 -26.92
C VAL A 457 1.02 18.12 -27.98
N THR A 458 2.29 18.03 -28.34
CA THR A 458 2.85 17.06 -29.30
C THR A 458 4.11 16.42 -28.71
N ASN A 459 4.72 15.46 -29.40
CA ASN A 459 5.96 14.84 -28.93
C ASN A 459 7.06 15.89 -28.67
N GLY A 460 7.78 15.76 -27.55
CA GLY A 460 8.83 16.68 -27.11
C GLY A 460 8.35 18.03 -26.56
N TYR A 461 7.03 18.27 -26.51
CA TYR A 461 6.47 19.54 -26.03
C TYR A 461 6.86 19.79 -24.55
N PRO A 462 7.48 20.92 -24.20
CA PRO A 462 7.91 21.18 -22.83
C PRO A 462 6.72 21.29 -21.88
N ILE A 463 6.75 20.57 -20.77
CA ILE A 463 5.74 20.64 -19.71
C ILE A 463 6.32 21.39 -18.51
N ARG A 464 7.25 20.81 -17.73
CA ARG A 464 7.77 21.40 -16.48
C ARG A 464 8.93 22.39 -16.63
N MET A 465 9.49 22.61 -17.82
CA MET A 465 10.71 23.45 -18.01
C MET A 465 10.49 24.99 -17.92
N LEU A 466 9.53 25.49 -17.15
CA LEU A 466 9.31 26.93 -16.91
C LEU A 466 9.64 27.29 -15.46
N GLY A 467 10.33 28.43 -15.26
CA GLY A 467 10.88 28.88 -13.98
C GLY A 467 9.83 29.02 -12.87
N GLY A 468 9.66 27.95 -12.08
CA GLY A 468 8.66 27.82 -11.03
C GLY A 468 8.27 26.36 -10.76
N CYS A 469 8.41 25.49 -11.76
CA CYS A 469 8.27 24.05 -11.65
C CYS A 469 9.65 23.40 -11.64
N HIS A 470 10.01 22.67 -10.60
CA HIS A 470 11.28 21.93 -10.58
C HIS A 470 11.25 20.78 -11.60
N ALA A 471 12.40 20.36 -12.13
CA ALA A 471 12.46 19.13 -12.92
C ALA A 471 12.17 17.91 -12.03
N VAL A 472 11.87 16.76 -12.63
CA VAL A 472 11.85 15.51 -11.85
C VAL A 472 13.28 15.17 -11.43
N GLU A 473 13.49 14.95 -10.13
CA GLU A 473 14.82 14.63 -9.59
C GLU A 473 15.37 13.31 -10.14
N ASN A 474 16.69 13.15 -10.14
CA ASN A 474 17.35 11.87 -10.39
C ASN A 474 17.95 11.37 -9.07
N ILE A 475 17.39 10.32 -8.50
CA ILE A 475 17.75 9.83 -7.16
C ILE A 475 19.07 9.04 -7.14
N THR A 476 19.54 8.58 -8.31
CA THR A 476 20.83 7.87 -8.43
C THR A 476 22.03 8.81 -8.59
N ASN A 477 21.79 10.07 -8.97
CA ASN A 477 22.86 11.00 -9.29
C ASN A 477 23.67 11.38 -8.04
N GLY A 478 24.88 10.81 -7.92
CA GLY A 478 25.79 11.05 -6.80
C GLY A 478 25.46 10.26 -5.53
N ALA A 479 24.47 9.36 -5.57
CA ALA A 479 24.13 8.47 -4.47
C ALA A 479 24.98 7.19 -4.50
N ALA A 480 25.35 6.68 -3.33
CA ALA A 480 25.88 5.32 -3.22
C ALA A 480 24.71 4.33 -3.32
N ILE A 481 24.87 3.26 -4.12
CA ILE A 481 23.87 2.20 -4.21
C ILE A 481 24.10 1.20 -3.08
N ASN A 482 23.11 1.03 -2.23
CA ASN A 482 23.11 0.12 -1.08
C ASN A 482 22.72 -1.31 -1.52
N GLN A 483 23.28 -2.30 -0.83
CA GLN A 483 22.89 -3.70 -0.99
C GLN A 483 21.93 -4.10 0.13
N PHE A 484 21.07 -5.08 -0.16
CA PHE A 484 20.24 -5.68 0.89
C PHE A 484 21.08 -6.33 1.98
N ILE A 485 20.53 -6.32 3.18
CA ILE A 485 21.15 -6.91 4.36
C ILE A 485 20.85 -8.43 4.35
N PRO A 486 21.87 -9.30 4.28
CA PRO A 486 21.66 -10.75 4.30
C PRO A 486 21.02 -11.21 5.61
N THR A 487 20.13 -12.20 5.53
CA THR A 487 19.62 -12.88 6.74
C THR A 487 20.56 -13.99 7.18
N ASN A 488 20.79 -14.11 8.49
CA ASN A 488 21.54 -15.22 9.10
C ASN A 488 20.62 -16.39 9.51
N GLN A 489 19.37 -16.41 9.05
CA GLN A 489 18.44 -17.52 9.33
C GLN A 489 18.99 -18.83 8.74
N THR A 490 18.73 -19.95 9.40
CA THR A 490 19.14 -21.28 8.91
C THR A 490 17.92 -22.18 8.74
N PRO A 491 17.60 -22.62 7.51
CA PRO A 491 18.33 -22.37 6.26
C PRO A 491 18.29 -20.90 5.81
N ALA A 492 19.37 -20.41 5.21
CA ALA A 492 19.44 -19.04 4.70
C ALA A 492 18.33 -18.79 3.67
N HIS A 493 17.59 -17.70 3.83
CA HIS A 493 16.57 -17.30 2.87
C HIS A 493 17.26 -16.86 1.56
N PRO A 494 17.17 -17.67 0.49
CA PRO A 494 18.03 -17.51 -0.69
C PRO A 494 17.81 -16.19 -1.44
N SER A 495 16.66 -15.54 -1.25
CA SER A 495 16.31 -14.29 -1.94
C SER A 495 16.63 -13.03 -1.13
N SER A 496 16.98 -13.16 0.16
CA SER A 496 17.06 -12.01 1.07
C SER A 496 18.15 -10.98 0.74
N ALA A 497 19.22 -11.43 0.09
CA ALA A 497 20.29 -10.56 -0.41
C ALA A 497 20.22 -10.28 -1.92
N ASN A 498 19.19 -10.78 -2.62
CA ASN A 498 19.09 -10.72 -4.07
C ASN A 498 18.38 -9.44 -4.54
N SER A 499 19.07 -8.61 -5.32
CA SER A 499 18.50 -7.40 -5.95
C SER A 499 17.52 -7.72 -7.07
N THR A 500 17.50 -8.96 -7.58
CA THR A 500 16.58 -9.41 -8.62
C THR A 500 15.37 -10.11 -8.02
N ILE A 501 14.19 -9.62 -8.35
CA ILE A 501 12.87 -10.18 -8.04
C ILE A 501 12.40 -10.94 -9.29
N SER A 502 12.27 -12.25 -9.19
CA SER A 502 11.89 -13.08 -10.35
C SER A 502 10.41 -13.43 -10.31
N LEU A 503 9.63 -12.95 -11.27
CA LEU A 503 8.24 -13.37 -11.47
C LEU A 503 8.25 -14.68 -12.27
N THR A 504 7.77 -15.76 -11.66
CA THR A 504 7.94 -17.13 -12.18
C THR A 504 6.63 -17.91 -12.16
N SER A 505 6.64 -19.11 -12.72
CA SER A 505 5.51 -20.04 -12.62
C SER A 505 6.03 -21.43 -12.29
N ASP A 506 5.73 -21.93 -11.08
CA ASP A 506 6.10 -23.31 -10.72
C ASP A 506 4.91 -24.24 -10.97
N LYS A 507 5.03 -25.06 -12.02
CA LYS A 507 4.25 -26.27 -12.38
C LYS A 507 2.71 -26.22 -12.29
N SER A 508 2.08 -25.09 -11.97
CA SER A 508 0.62 -24.83 -12.06
C SER A 508 0.16 -23.49 -11.48
N ALA A 509 1.02 -22.75 -10.74
CA ALA A 509 0.62 -21.51 -10.06
C ALA A 509 1.58 -20.34 -10.32
N PRO A 510 1.09 -19.08 -10.24
CA PRO A 510 1.94 -17.89 -10.16
C PRO A 510 2.91 -17.99 -8.96
N SER A 511 4.18 -17.66 -9.16
CA SER A 511 5.21 -17.74 -8.13
C SER A 511 6.20 -16.58 -8.21
N ILE A 512 6.96 -16.35 -7.14
CA ILE A 512 7.96 -15.29 -7.06
C ILE A 512 9.25 -15.80 -6.46
N ASP A 513 10.38 -15.38 -7.01
CA ASP A 513 11.72 -15.90 -6.72
C ASP A 513 11.81 -17.44 -6.78
N ASN A 514 11.06 -18.05 -7.70
CA ASN A 514 10.88 -19.52 -7.83
C ASN A 514 10.23 -20.20 -6.62
N LEU A 515 9.60 -19.43 -5.73
CA LEU A 515 8.87 -19.93 -4.58
C LEU A 515 7.36 -19.86 -4.83
N ASN A 516 6.71 -21.01 -4.76
CA ASN A 516 5.26 -21.11 -4.85
C ASN A 516 4.65 -20.83 -3.46
N LEU A 517 4.21 -19.59 -3.26
CA LEU A 517 3.63 -19.11 -2.00
C LEU A 517 2.10 -19.31 -1.92
N SER A 518 1.54 -20.16 -2.79
CA SER A 518 0.10 -20.44 -2.79
C SER A 518 -0.35 -21.18 -1.53
N PRO A 519 -1.64 -21.10 -1.17
CA PRO A 519 -2.18 -21.78 0.02
C PRO A 519 -1.96 -23.30 0.10
N ALA A 520 -1.72 -23.95 -1.03
CA ALA A 520 -1.40 -25.39 -1.08
C ALA A 520 -0.01 -25.72 -0.52
N ASN A 521 0.96 -24.80 -0.63
CA ASN A 521 2.35 -25.01 -0.19
C ASN A 521 2.70 -24.24 1.08
N TYR A 522 1.93 -23.20 1.41
CA TYR A 522 2.09 -22.40 2.63
C TYR A 522 0.76 -22.38 3.40
N PRO A 523 0.64 -23.13 4.52
CA PRO A 523 -0.59 -23.20 5.30
C PRO A 523 -1.02 -21.82 5.85
N ALA A 524 -2.30 -21.71 6.22
CA ALA A 524 -2.88 -20.49 6.76
C ALA A 524 -2.02 -19.91 7.90
N GLY A 525 -1.60 -18.64 7.77
CA GLY A 525 -0.68 -17.95 8.68
C GLY A 525 0.63 -17.49 8.03
N ASN A 526 1.04 -18.09 6.90
CA ASN A 526 2.28 -17.73 6.19
C ASN A 526 2.00 -17.14 4.79
N GLN A 527 0.91 -16.38 4.65
CA GLN A 527 0.50 -15.74 3.39
C GLN A 527 0.42 -14.22 3.62
N LEU A 528 1.12 -13.44 2.79
CA LEU A 528 1.27 -11.99 2.97
C LEU A 528 -0.03 -11.18 2.79
N ASP A 529 -1.04 -11.75 2.13
CA ASP A 529 -2.31 -11.08 1.81
C ASP A 529 -3.53 -11.77 2.42
N VAL A 530 -3.31 -12.73 3.33
CA VAL A 530 -4.38 -13.58 3.85
C VAL A 530 -4.38 -13.58 5.36
N ASN A 531 -5.08 -12.60 5.91
CA ASN A 531 -5.52 -12.62 7.29
C ASN A 531 -7.04 -12.85 7.30
N TYR A 532 -7.47 -14.08 7.59
CA TYR A 532 -8.88 -14.51 7.56
C TYR A 532 -9.74 -13.90 8.71
N GLY A 533 -9.42 -12.70 9.18
CA GLY A 533 -10.09 -12.04 10.29
C GLY A 533 -9.90 -12.70 11.66
N ASN A 534 -9.10 -13.76 11.74
CA ASN A 534 -8.82 -14.55 12.96
C ASN A 534 -7.34 -14.49 13.40
N GLY A 535 -6.50 -13.72 12.70
CA GLY A 535 -5.10 -13.49 13.06
C GLY A 535 -4.80 -12.00 13.16
N THR A 536 -3.65 -11.66 13.74
CA THR A 536 -3.10 -10.31 13.76
C THR A 536 -2.05 -10.16 12.66
N ALA A 537 -1.85 -8.95 12.13
CA ALA A 537 -0.82 -8.66 11.13
C ALA A 537 0.59 -9.10 11.56
N TRP A 538 0.83 -9.13 12.87
CA TRP A 538 2.05 -9.58 13.51
C TRP A 538 2.28 -11.09 13.44
N GLN A 539 1.24 -11.88 13.18
CA GLN A 539 1.35 -13.33 13.01
C GLN A 539 1.70 -13.74 11.59
N VAL A 540 1.68 -12.82 10.62
CA VAL A 540 2.09 -13.12 9.24
C VAL A 540 3.59 -13.31 9.22
N ALA A 541 4.04 -14.56 9.12
CA ALA A 541 5.45 -14.91 9.19
C ALA A 541 6.26 -14.26 8.05
N PRO A 542 7.51 -13.83 8.31
CA PRO A 542 8.49 -13.52 7.28
C PRO A 542 8.63 -14.68 6.27
N LEU A 543 8.75 -14.36 4.99
CA LEU A 543 8.92 -15.32 3.91
C LEU A 543 10.36 -15.40 3.42
N ALA A 544 10.64 -16.45 2.67
CA ALA A 544 11.95 -16.61 2.04
C ALA A 544 12.25 -15.61 0.91
N THR A 545 11.27 -14.80 0.54
CA THR A 545 11.35 -13.73 -0.45
C THR A 545 11.66 -12.37 0.17
N ASP A 546 11.66 -12.26 1.50
CA ASP A 546 11.82 -10.99 2.21
C ASP A 546 13.21 -10.41 2.03
N ARG A 547 13.26 -9.11 1.78
CA ARG A 547 14.51 -8.35 1.61
C ARG A 547 14.60 -7.29 2.68
N TYR A 548 15.78 -7.11 3.26
CA TYR A 548 15.97 -6.17 4.36
C TYR A 548 16.89 -5.02 3.95
N ALA A 549 16.51 -3.79 4.28
CA ALA A 549 17.28 -2.60 3.98
C ALA A 549 17.14 -1.55 5.09
N HIS A 550 17.99 -0.54 5.09
CA HIS A 550 17.89 0.57 6.04
C HIS A 550 17.10 1.74 5.46
N VAL A 551 16.42 2.46 6.35
CA VAL A 551 15.94 3.81 6.06
C VAL A 551 17.09 4.66 5.51
N GLY A 552 16.83 5.38 4.42
CA GLY A 552 17.78 6.23 3.72
C GLY A 552 18.62 5.53 2.65
N ASP A 553 18.55 4.20 2.54
CA ASP A 553 19.23 3.46 1.47
C ASP A 553 18.67 3.85 0.10
N VAL A 554 19.57 3.92 -0.89
CA VAL A 554 19.20 3.95 -2.31
C VAL A 554 19.48 2.56 -2.88
N LEU A 555 18.42 1.85 -3.22
CA LEU A 555 18.47 0.50 -3.76
C LEU A 555 18.42 0.53 -5.28
N LEU A 556 19.15 -0.38 -5.92
CA LEU A 556 19.01 -0.68 -7.35
C LEU A 556 18.47 -2.10 -7.48
N LEU A 557 17.25 -2.21 -8.00
CA LEU A 557 16.48 -3.44 -8.06
C LEU A 557 16.17 -3.80 -9.51
N THR A 558 15.98 -5.10 -9.73
CA THR A 558 15.54 -5.64 -11.01
C THR A 558 14.30 -6.49 -10.76
N VAL A 559 13.23 -6.29 -11.53
CA VAL A 559 12.14 -7.25 -11.62
C VAL A 559 12.21 -7.96 -12.97
N ALA A 560 12.32 -9.29 -12.96
CA ALA A 560 12.49 -10.11 -14.14
C ALA A 560 11.27 -11.02 -14.34
N ASN A 561 10.67 -11.00 -15.52
CA ASN A 561 9.55 -11.88 -15.84
C ASN A 561 10.05 -13.16 -16.54
N GLY A 562 10.23 -14.21 -15.72
CA GLY A 562 10.67 -15.54 -16.12
C GLY A 562 9.54 -16.55 -16.36
N THR A 563 8.28 -16.12 -16.48
CA THR A 563 7.13 -17.04 -16.67
C THR A 563 7.12 -17.81 -18.02
N GLY A 564 8.13 -17.60 -18.88
CA GLY A 564 8.37 -18.37 -20.10
C GLY A 564 7.31 -18.16 -21.20
N ASN A 565 7.35 -18.98 -22.25
CA ASN A 565 6.46 -18.96 -23.44
C ASN A 565 4.94 -19.15 -23.18
N MET A 566 4.44 -18.84 -21.97
CA MET A 566 3.01 -18.68 -21.67
C MET A 566 2.43 -17.39 -22.27
N GLY A 567 2.78 -17.10 -23.53
CA GLY A 567 2.14 -16.11 -24.39
C GLY A 567 2.16 -14.69 -23.86
N SER A 568 3.27 -13.96 -24.05
CA SER A 568 3.32 -12.49 -23.99
C SER A 568 2.84 -11.79 -22.71
N LEU A 569 2.44 -12.50 -21.66
CA LEU A 569 1.79 -11.92 -20.47
C LEU A 569 2.69 -10.90 -19.77
N ALA A 570 2.18 -9.66 -19.66
CA ALA A 570 2.73 -8.66 -18.75
C ALA A 570 2.29 -8.98 -17.33
N HIS A 571 3.23 -8.86 -16.38
CA HIS A 571 2.90 -8.77 -14.96
C HIS A 571 3.12 -7.31 -14.53
N PRO A 572 2.06 -6.57 -14.20
CA PRO A 572 2.19 -5.24 -13.62
C PRO A 572 2.80 -5.39 -12.23
N TYR A 573 4.07 -5.03 -12.06
CA TYR A 573 4.77 -5.10 -10.78
C TYR A 573 4.47 -3.83 -9.99
N HIS A 574 3.93 -3.97 -8.78
CA HIS A 574 3.63 -2.88 -7.85
C HIS A 574 4.56 -2.92 -6.62
N LEU A 575 5.00 -1.75 -6.16
CA LEU A 575 5.76 -1.55 -4.91
C LEU A 575 5.01 -0.58 -3.98
N HIS A 576 4.84 -0.99 -2.72
CA HIS A 576 4.19 -0.20 -1.69
C HIS A 576 5.14 0.82 -1.05
N GLY A 577 4.59 1.90 -0.50
CA GLY A 577 5.26 2.82 0.42
C GLY A 577 6.38 3.69 -0.15
N PHE A 578 6.86 3.41 -1.36
CA PHE A 578 7.98 4.11 -1.98
C PHE A 578 7.75 4.27 -3.49
N SER A 579 8.42 5.27 -4.07
CA SER A 579 8.47 5.45 -5.52
C SER A 579 9.68 4.74 -6.14
N MET A 580 9.44 4.11 -7.29
CA MET A 580 10.46 3.61 -8.21
C MET A 580 10.85 4.69 -9.21
N GLN A 581 12.14 4.85 -9.47
CA GLN A 581 12.65 5.62 -10.60
C GLN A 581 13.19 4.67 -11.68
N PRO A 582 12.64 4.69 -12.91
CA PRO A 582 13.12 3.86 -14.01
C PRO A 582 14.58 4.12 -14.36
N ILE A 583 15.33 3.05 -14.62
CA ILE A 583 16.71 3.12 -15.12
C ILE A 583 16.80 2.50 -16.50
N ALA A 584 16.44 1.22 -16.64
CA ALA A 584 16.53 0.52 -17.91
C ALA A 584 15.52 -0.63 -18.02
N MET A 585 15.18 -1.00 -19.25
CA MET A 585 14.54 -2.26 -19.58
C MET A 585 15.54 -3.16 -20.32
N VAL A 586 15.56 -4.44 -20.00
CA VAL A 586 16.36 -5.46 -20.68
C VAL A 586 15.42 -6.46 -21.34
N ASP A 587 15.64 -6.73 -22.63
CA ASP A 587 14.94 -7.75 -23.41
C ASP A 587 15.92 -8.56 -24.28
N ASP A 588 15.41 -9.42 -25.15
CA ASP A 588 16.22 -10.23 -26.07
C ASP A 588 17.07 -9.38 -27.06
N ASN A 589 16.74 -8.10 -27.24
CA ASN A 589 17.42 -7.18 -28.14
C ASN A 589 18.49 -6.33 -27.44
N GLY A 590 18.57 -6.39 -26.10
CA GLY A 590 19.59 -5.72 -25.30
C GLY A 590 19.03 -4.90 -24.13
N THR A 591 19.84 -3.95 -23.66
CA THR A 591 19.47 -3.01 -22.59
C THR A 591 19.06 -1.67 -23.20
N HIS A 592 17.92 -1.15 -22.76
CA HIS A 592 17.34 0.10 -23.22
C HIS A 592 17.15 1.06 -22.05
N GLU A 593 17.84 2.19 -22.08
CA GLU A 593 17.88 3.15 -20.98
C GLU A 593 16.68 4.11 -21.01
N PHE A 594 16.14 4.43 -19.84
CA PHE A 594 15.16 5.50 -19.69
C PHE A 594 15.87 6.85 -19.77
N GLY A 595 15.79 7.52 -20.93
CA GLY A 595 16.42 8.82 -21.17
C GLY A 595 15.81 10.03 -20.44
N TYR A 596 15.08 9.81 -19.34
CA TYR A 596 14.31 10.81 -18.60
C TYR A 596 14.02 10.33 -17.18
N ASN A 597 13.75 11.28 -16.28
CA ASN A 597 13.37 10.96 -14.91
C ASN A 597 11.85 10.98 -14.77
N GLU A 598 11.32 9.96 -14.10
CA GLU A 598 9.95 9.93 -13.59
C GLU A 598 9.91 9.10 -12.31
N PHE A 599 8.77 9.15 -11.62
CA PHE A 599 8.48 8.26 -10.52
C PHE A 599 7.29 7.37 -10.90
N LEU A 600 7.39 6.09 -10.58
CA LEU A 600 6.35 5.08 -10.77
C LEU A 600 6.20 4.29 -9.49
N ASP A 601 5.07 3.64 -9.30
CA ASP A 601 4.88 2.61 -8.28
C ASP A 601 4.37 1.31 -8.89
N THR A 602 3.98 1.33 -10.17
CA THR A 602 3.50 0.18 -10.92
C THR A 602 4.05 0.20 -12.35
N ILE A 603 4.55 -0.93 -12.84
CA ILE A 603 5.03 -1.03 -14.23
C ILE A 603 4.80 -2.41 -14.84
N ASP A 604 4.52 -2.45 -16.14
CA ASP A 604 4.36 -3.68 -16.88
C ASP A 604 5.71 -4.32 -17.21
N VAL A 605 5.89 -5.57 -16.78
CA VAL A 605 7.05 -6.39 -17.11
C VAL A 605 6.60 -7.53 -18.03
N TYR A 606 6.85 -7.44 -19.32
CA TYR A 606 6.43 -8.46 -20.29
C TYR A 606 7.33 -9.70 -20.21
N SER A 607 6.80 -10.84 -20.68
CA SER A 607 7.54 -12.11 -20.68
C SER A 607 8.91 -11.96 -21.34
N GLY A 608 9.97 -12.43 -20.66
CA GLY A 608 11.34 -12.35 -21.14
C GLY A 608 12.02 -11.00 -20.87
N GLN A 609 11.28 -10.01 -20.37
CA GLN A 609 11.85 -8.72 -20.00
C GLN A 609 12.29 -8.67 -18.54
N SER A 610 13.28 -7.83 -18.28
CA SER A 610 13.66 -7.38 -16.95
C SER A 610 13.61 -5.86 -16.88
N TYR A 611 13.07 -5.32 -15.81
CA TYR A 611 13.02 -3.89 -15.56
C TYR A 611 13.91 -3.53 -14.38
N ILE A 612 14.85 -2.62 -14.63
CA ILE A 612 15.83 -2.12 -13.66
C ILE A 612 15.37 -0.74 -13.19
N PHE A 613 15.28 -0.57 -11.87
CA PHE A 613 14.81 0.65 -11.24
C PHE A 613 15.55 0.93 -9.95
N SER A 614 15.53 2.20 -9.56
CA SER A 614 16.05 2.63 -8.26
C SER A 614 14.91 2.99 -7.31
N VAL A 615 15.14 2.80 -6.01
CA VAL A 615 14.22 3.18 -4.95
C VAL A 615 15.01 3.87 -3.86
N ARG A 616 14.54 5.02 -3.37
CA ARG A 616 15.11 5.66 -2.18
C ARG A 616 14.16 5.40 -1.01
N LEU A 617 14.67 4.75 0.04
CA LEU A 617 13.89 4.41 1.23
C LEU A 617 13.78 5.61 2.19
N ASP A 618 13.22 6.71 1.67
CA ASP A 618 13.08 7.96 2.40
C ASP A 618 12.19 7.79 3.62
N ASP A 619 12.71 8.24 4.76
CA ASP A 619 11.91 8.38 5.97
C ASP A 619 10.92 9.53 5.87
N ARG A 620 9.88 9.44 6.68
CA ARG A 620 8.81 10.44 6.73
C ARG A 620 8.24 10.57 8.14
N PRO A 621 7.56 11.68 8.45
CA PRO A 621 7.00 11.89 9.76
C PRO A 621 5.90 10.89 10.08
N LYS A 622 6.10 10.11 11.14
CA LYS A 622 5.06 9.29 11.73
C LYS A 622 4.05 10.20 12.42
N LEU A 623 2.78 10.09 12.04
CA LEU A 623 1.69 10.79 12.69
C LEU A 623 1.23 9.96 13.88
N CYS A 624 0.91 10.58 15.02
CA CYS A 624 0.30 9.93 16.19
C CYS A 624 -1.06 10.54 16.47
N ASP A 625 -1.97 9.69 16.96
CA ASP A 625 -3.22 10.16 17.54
C ASP A 625 -3.00 10.42 19.03
N LEU A 626 -3.03 11.70 19.43
CA LEU A 626 -2.89 12.11 20.83
C LEU A 626 -4.21 12.07 21.60
N SER A 627 -5.26 11.46 21.06
CA SER A 627 -6.54 11.31 21.75
C SER A 627 -6.43 10.30 22.90
N CYS A 628 -5.95 10.75 24.06
CA CYS A 628 -6.09 10.03 25.32
C CYS A 628 -7.59 9.90 25.64
N GLY A 629 -8.15 8.70 25.44
CA GLY A 629 -9.49 8.25 25.83
C GLY A 629 -10.53 9.32 26.16
N SER A 630 -11.45 9.64 25.23
CA SER A 630 -12.83 10.04 25.57
C SER A 630 -13.75 10.19 24.34
N GLY A 631 -14.55 9.16 24.09
CA GLY A 631 -15.87 9.26 23.45
C GLY A 631 -15.94 9.14 21.92
N PRO A 632 -17.05 8.60 21.37
CA PRO A 632 -17.22 8.27 19.94
C PRO A 632 -17.35 9.47 18.98
N ASN A 633 -17.13 10.71 19.43
CA ASN A 633 -17.43 11.93 18.67
C ASN A 633 -16.28 12.96 18.60
N ASN A 634 -15.11 12.67 19.17
CA ASN A 634 -13.94 13.52 19.01
C ASN A 634 -13.00 12.81 18.03
N GLY A 635 -12.85 13.36 16.82
CA GLY A 635 -11.89 12.84 15.85
C GLY A 635 -10.45 12.90 16.39
N PRO A 636 -9.53 12.12 15.81
CA PRO A 636 -8.14 12.03 16.27
C PRO A 636 -7.46 13.40 16.25
N VAL A 637 -6.66 13.71 17.29
CA VAL A 637 -5.80 14.90 17.30
C VAL A 637 -4.45 14.47 16.76
N LEU A 638 -4.26 14.64 15.44
CA LEU A 638 -3.03 14.26 14.77
C LEU A 638 -1.91 15.27 15.05
N GLN A 639 -0.84 14.78 15.64
CA GLN A 639 0.45 15.47 15.69
C GLN A 639 1.55 14.51 15.26
N PRO A 640 2.69 14.99 14.72
CA PRO A 640 3.90 14.18 14.66
C PRO A 640 4.12 13.53 16.03
N CYS A 641 4.45 12.24 16.06
CA CYS A 641 4.63 11.54 17.31
C CYS A 641 5.71 12.22 18.18
N THR A 642 5.45 12.32 19.49
CA THR A 642 6.37 12.98 20.44
C THR A 642 7.67 12.20 20.68
N ASP A 643 7.71 10.93 20.29
CA ASP A 643 8.87 10.03 20.33
C ASP A 643 9.81 10.16 19.11
N GLY A 644 9.49 11.05 18.18
CA GLY A 644 10.36 11.39 17.04
C GLY A 644 9.50 11.72 15.84
N GLY A 645 9.74 12.86 15.19
CA GLY A 645 8.99 13.28 14.01
C GLY A 645 9.29 12.47 12.74
N CYS A 646 9.70 11.20 12.87
CA CYS A 646 10.32 10.30 11.89
C CYS A 646 9.92 8.83 12.14
N GLY A 647 10.17 7.92 11.20
CA GLY A 647 9.88 6.49 11.32
C GLY A 647 8.68 5.99 10.52
N GLY A 648 8.06 6.82 9.69
CA GLY A 648 6.94 6.40 8.84
C GLY A 648 7.35 5.38 7.77
N ALA A 649 8.63 5.34 7.37
CA ALA A 649 9.16 4.36 6.43
C ALA A 649 9.53 3.01 7.07
N LEU A 650 9.63 2.95 8.40
CA LEU A 650 10.01 1.73 9.11
C LEU A 650 8.89 0.70 9.05
N GLY A 651 9.24 -0.56 8.81
CA GLY A 651 8.28 -1.67 8.80
C GLY A 651 8.28 -2.47 7.52
N ARG A 652 7.15 -3.15 7.26
CA ARG A 652 7.00 -4.16 6.20
C ARG A 652 6.26 -3.57 5.01
N TRP A 653 6.86 -3.61 3.82
CA TRP A 653 6.28 -3.04 2.61
C TRP A 653 6.15 -4.10 1.52
N LEU A 654 4.94 -4.29 1.03
CA LEU A 654 4.70 -5.30 0.00
C LEU A 654 5.21 -4.86 -1.38
N TYR A 655 5.58 -5.85 -2.18
CA TYR A 655 5.58 -5.73 -3.63
C TYR A 655 4.92 -6.96 -4.22
N HIS A 656 4.22 -6.81 -5.34
CA HIS A 656 3.50 -7.93 -5.94
C HIS A 656 3.12 -7.69 -7.39
N CYS A 657 2.67 -8.76 -8.05
CA CYS A 657 1.94 -8.63 -9.31
C CYS A 657 0.54 -8.04 -9.04
N HIS A 658 0.19 -6.98 -9.75
CA HIS A 658 -1.09 -6.29 -9.64
C HIS A 658 -2.20 -6.94 -10.48
N ILE A 659 -1.93 -8.08 -11.11
CA ILE A 659 -3.00 -9.02 -11.43
C ILE A 659 -3.44 -9.63 -10.10
N ALA A 660 -4.58 -9.19 -9.56
CA ALA A 660 -4.94 -9.48 -8.17
C ALA A 660 -4.94 -10.98 -7.84
N SER A 661 -5.38 -11.84 -8.78
CA SER A 661 -5.29 -13.29 -8.60
C SER A 661 -3.87 -13.81 -8.51
N HIS A 662 -2.90 -13.19 -9.21
CA HIS A 662 -1.49 -13.59 -9.11
C HIS A 662 -0.90 -13.18 -7.76
N GLY A 663 -1.15 -11.95 -7.30
CA GLY A 663 -0.70 -11.49 -5.98
C GLY A 663 -1.20 -12.38 -4.85
N VAL A 664 -2.52 -12.59 -4.78
CA VAL A 664 -3.18 -13.41 -3.75
C VAL A 664 -2.73 -14.88 -3.77
N LEU A 665 -2.39 -15.43 -4.95
CA LEU A 665 -1.92 -16.81 -5.10
C LEU A 665 -0.42 -16.98 -4.88
N GLY A 666 0.33 -15.91 -4.59
CA GLY A 666 1.72 -16.01 -4.16
C GLY A 666 2.76 -15.25 -4.99
N MET A 667 2.38 -14.45 -6.00
CA MET A 667 3.30 -13.49 -6.63
C MET A 667 3.45 -12.22 -5.81
N MET A 668 3.90 -12.37 -4.57
CA MET A 668 4.05 -11.29 -3.59
C MET A 668 5.28 -11.53 -2.70
N GLY A 669 5.95 -10.46 -2.31
CA GLY A 669 7.02 -10.47 -1.31
C GLY A 669 7.07 -9.14 -0.58
N GLU A 670 8.08 -8.94 0.25
CA GLU A 670 8.22 -7.72 1.04
C GLU A 670 9.64 -7.17 1.11
N ILE A 671 9.73 -5.84 1.24
CA ILE A 671 10.91 -5.14 1.71
C ILE A 671 10.66 -4.72 3.16
N ILE A 672 11.51 -5.20 4.06
CA ILE A 672 11.49 -4.86 5.47
C ILE A 672 12.51 -3.75 5.70
N VAL A 673 12.00 -2.57 6.01
CA VAL A 673 12.80 -1.36 6.18
C VAL A 673 13.09 -1.15 7.66
N LEU A 674 14.37 -1.22 7.99
CA LEU A 674 14.91 -1.16 9.33
C LEU A 674 15.50 0.22 9.62
N ALA A 675 15.60 0.59 10.90
CA ALA A 675 16.25 1.83 11.27
C ALA A 675 17.76 1.76 10.98
N SER A 676 18.41 2.90 10.74
CA SER A 676 19.84 2.92 10.38
C SER A 676 20.69 2.17 11.41
N GLY A 677 21.48 1.19 10.94
CA GLY A 677 22.35 0.36 11.80
C GLY A 677 21.66 -0.85 12.45
N GLN A 678 20.35 -1.03 12.29
CA GLN A 678 19.61 -2.19 12.78
C GLN A 678 19.79 -3.39 11.81
N GLN A 679 20.09 -4.59 12.32
CA GLN A 679 20.19 -5.78 11.46
C GLN A 679 18.82 -6.50 11.31
N PRO A 680 18.61 -7.26 10.22
CA PRO A 680 17.45 -8.14 10.02
C PRO A 680 17.21 -8.98 11.25
N MET A 681 15.97 -8.97 11.74
CA MET A 681 15.63 -9.66 12.97
C MET A 681 15.93 -11.16 12.86
N GLY A 682 16.78 -11.63 13.76
CA GLY A 682 16.73 -12.98 14.30
C GLY A 682 16.19 -13.02 15.73
N LEU A 683 15.62 -11.93 16.27
CA LEU A 683 15.36 -11.77 17.72
C LEU A 683 14.02 -11.09 18.06
N GLY A 684 12.93 -11.60 17.50
CA GLY A 684 11.59 -11.31 17.98
C GLY A 684 10.86 -12.61 18.16
N GLN A 685 10.56 -12.96 19.40
CA GLN A 685 9.67 -14.05 19.74
C GLN A 685 8.29 -13.42 19.97
N PRO A 686 7.34 -13.49 19.02
CA PRO A 686 6.06 -12.82 19.14
C PRO A 686 5.19 -13.46 20.23
N PRO A 687 4.24 -12.74 20.83
CA PRO A 687 3.31 -13.33 21.79
C PRO A 687 2.40 -14.38 21.15
N ASP A 688 2.14 -15.47 21.87
CA ASP A 688 1.23 -16.52 21.45
C ASP A 688 -0.23 -16.08 21.61
N THR A 689 -0.81 -15.51 20.54
CA THR A 689 -2.20 -15.05 20.52
C THR A 689 -3.20 -16.14 20.11
N ILE A 690 -2.77 -17.40 20.02
CA ILE A 690 -3.62 -18.57 19.70
C ILE A 690 -3.57 -19.57 20.86
N THR A 691 -4.62 -20.39 21.02
CA THR A 691 -4.63 -21.44 22.04
C THR A 691 -3.66 -22.55 21.60
N PRO A 692 -2.65 -22.93 22.41
CA PRO A 692 -2.67 -22.90 23.87
C PRO A 692 -1.68 -21.93 24.53
N GLY A 693 -1.40 -20.76 23.96
CA GLY A 693 -0.51 -19.77 24.59
C GLY A 693 -0.83 -19.48 26.06
N VAL A 694 0.21 -19.35 26.88
CA VAL A 694 0.10 -19.22 28.34
C VAL A 694 0.90 -18.04 28.88
N ASP A 695 0.53 -17.59 30.06
CA ASP A 695 1.31 -16.64 30.85
C ASP A 695 2.04 -17.36 31.97
N VAL A 696 3.36 -17.28 31.97
CA VAL A 696 4.22 -17.93 32.96
C VAL A 696 4.48 -16.96 34.10
N LEU A 697 4.09 -17.34 35.32
CA LEU A 697 4.24 -16.51 36.51
C LEU A 697 5.69 -15.99 36.66
N ALA A 698 5.83 -14.67 36.67
CA ALA A 698 7.12 -13.97 36.76
C ALA A 698 7.01 -12.80 37.76
N THR A 699 6.49 -13.09 38.96
CA THR A 699 6.17 -12.06 39.98
C THR A 699 7.01 -12.26 41.24
N ALA A 700 7.66 -11.19 41.70
CA ALA A 700 8.45 -11.18 42.94
C ALA A 700 7.60 -11.62 44.16
N GLY A 701 8.18 -12.45 45.02
CA GLY A 701 7.50 -12.99 46.20
C GLY A 701 6.53 -14.15 45.93
N THR A 702 6.48 -14.68 44.70
CA THR A 702 5.66 -15.85 44.34
C THR A 702 6.49 -17.12 44.11
N GLY A 703 5.84 -18.23 43.72
CA GLY A 703 6.49 -19.54 43.50
C GLY A 703 7.50 -19.52 42.34
N SER A 704 7.20 -18.76 41.30
CA SER A 704 8.08 -18.45 40.16
C SER A 704 8.30 -16.95 40.13
N GLN A 705 9.49 -16.53 40.55
CA GLN A 705 9.82 -15.11 40.70
C GLN A 705 10.44 -14.55 39.43
N THR A 706 11.34 -15.31 38.81
CA THR A 706 12.09 -14.87 37.64
C THR A 706 11.95 -15.91 36.54
N VAL A 707 11.53 -15.47 35.37
CA VAL A 707 11.50 -16.27 34.14
C VAL A 707 12.54 -15.68 33.20
N ALA A 708 13.24 -16.52 32.45
CA ALA A 708 14.33 -16.15 31.56
C ALA A 708 14.24 -16.93 30.25
N ASP A 709 14.70 -16.32 29.17
CA ASP A 709 14.71 -16.91 27.84
C ASP A 709 15.91 -16.45 27.03
N ASP A 710 16.36 -17.26 26.07
CA ASP A 710 17.62 -17.04 25.34
C ASP A 710 17.43 -16.32 24.00
N PHE A 711 18.52 -15.73 23.52
CA PHE A 711 18.56 -15.00 22.26
C PHE A 711 19.98 -14.92 21.68
N LEU A 712 20.06 -14.91 20.35
CA LEU A 712 21.30 -14.67 19.60
C LEU A 712 21.53 -13.20 19.26
N TRP A 713 22.44 -12.51 19.93
CA TRP A 713 22.82 -11.14 19.58
C TRP A 713 24.12 -11.06 18.78
N GLN A 714 23.98 -10.64 17.51
CA GLN A 714 25.12 -10.45 16.59
C GLN A 714 25.42 -8.98 16.30
N ASN A 715 24.63 -8.04 16.84
CA ASN A 715 24.90 -6.62 16.64
C ASN A 715 26.08 -6.16 17.51
N PRO A 716 26.98 -5.31 16.98
CA PRO A 716 28.11 -4.79 17.76
C PRO A 716 27.73 -3.67 18.75
N GLY A 717 26.50 -3.15 18.69
CA GLY A 717 25.99 -2.09 19.56
C GLY A 717 25.24 -2.61 20.79
N PRO A 718 24.96 -1.73 21.78
CA PRO A 718 24.23 -2.10 22.99
C PRO A 718 22.77 -2.39 22.68
N ILE A 719 22.14 -3.23 23.50
CA ILE A 719 20.68 -3.33 23.50
C ILE A 719 20.14 -2.08 24.21
N THR A 720 19.25 -1.37 23.53
CA THR A 720 18.72 -0.07 23.98
C THR A 720 17.21 -0.07 24.13
N HIS A 721 16.54 -1.09 23.61
CA HIS A 721 15.11 -1.25 23.76
C HIS A 721 14.74 -2.72 23.87
N VAL A 722 13.83 -2.99 24.80
CA VAL A 722 13.24 -4.31 25.04
C VAL A 722 11.73 -4.16 25.03
N THR A 723 11.06 -4.99 24.25
CA THR A 723 9.61 -5.20 24.36
C THR A 723 9.35 -6.56 24.97
N VAL A 724 8.42 -6.63 25.92
CA VAL A 724 7.92 -7.86 26.54
C VAL A 724 6.40 -7.89 26.42
N TRP A 725 5.85 -9.08 26.18
CA TRP A 725 4.41 -9.29 26.29
C TRP A 725 4.08 -10.10 27.53
N GLY A 726 2.95 -9.80 28.15
CA GLY A 726 2.51 -10.51 29.33
C GLY A 726 1.15 -10.03 29.78
N SER A 727 0.55 -10.82 30.66
CA SER A 727 -0.79 -10.56 31.15
C SER A 727 -0.83 -10.58 32.67
N TRP A 728 -1.94 -10.08 33.21
CA TRP A 728 -2.19 -10.09 34.64
C TRP A 728 -3.28 -11.11 34.95
N LEU A 729 -3.05 -11.95 35.95
CA LEU A 729 -4.00 -12.96 36.37
C LEU A 729 -5.39 -12.34 36.59
N ALA A 730 -6.42 -12.92 35.98
CA ALA A 730 -7.80 -12.44 36.01
C ALA A 730 -8.00 -11.02 35.42
N ASP A 731 -7.18 -10.60 34.46
CA ASP A 731 -7.19 -9.29 33.80
C ASP A 731 -7.02 -8.10 34.79
N GLN A 732 -6.42 -8.33 35.96
CA GLN A 732 -6.24 -7.32 37.00
C GLN A 732 -4.86 -6.65 36.89
N VAL A 733 -4.75 -5.64 36.02
CA VAL A 733 -3.53 -4.86 35.82
C VAL A 733 -3.11 -4.12 37.08
N ASP A 734 -1.83 -4.21 37.45
CA ASP A 734 -1.21 -3.34 38.46
C ASP A 734 -0.54 -2.14 37.78
N PRO A 735 -1.16 -0.95 37.76
CA PRO A 735 -0.55 0.25 37.18
C PRO A 735 0.65 0.77 37.99
N GLY A 736 0.86 0.25 39.21
CA GLY A 736 1.98 0.56 40.09
C GLY A 736 3.15 -0.41 39.98
N ALA A 737 3.11 -1.37 39.05
CA ALA A 737 4.14 -2.38 38.91
C ALA A 737 5.49 -1.78 38.51
N THR A 738 6.56 -2.25 39.17
CA THR A 738 7.95 -2.01 38.74
C THR A 738 8.45 -3.29 38.08
N PHE A 739 9.00 -3.20 36.87
CA PHE A 739 9.61 -4.35 36.21
C PHE A 739 11.12 -4.36 36.40
N GLU A 740 11.70 -5.53 36.55
CA GLU A 740 13.14 -5.75 36.54
C GLU A 740 13.50 -6.57 35.31
N LEU A 741 14.44 -6.04 34.52
CA LEU A 741 15.04 -6.75 33.41
C LEU A 741 16.49 -7.06 33.76
N LYS A 742 16.93 -8.28 33.47
CA LYS A 742 18.33 -8.69 33.61
C LYS A 742 18.80 -9.39 32.34
N PHE A 743 20.06 -9.17 31.98
CA PHE A 743 20.73 -9.97 30.96
C PHE A 743 21.77 -10.89 31.59
N TRP A 744 21.90 -12.07 31.02
CA TRP A 744 22.79 -13.12 31.49
C TRP A 744 23.59 -13.68 30.34
N THR A 745 24.78 -14.17 30.64
CA THR A 745 25.53 -14.98 29.68
C THR A 745 24.90 -16.34 29.49
N ASP A 746 25.19 -16.99 28.38
CA ASP A 746 24.79 -18.37 28.16
C ASP A 746 25.64 -19.39 28.95
N VAL A 747 24.99 -20.43 29.47
CA VAL A 747 25.62 -21.69 29.90
C VAL A 747 25.07 -22.79 29.00
N PRO A 748 25.83 -23.21 27.96
CA PRO A 748 25.35 -24.18 27.00
C PRO A 748 24.90 -25.49 27.64
N ALA A 749 23.95 -26.17 27.00
CA ALA A 749 23.50 -27.50 27.41
C ALA A 749 24.67 -28.48 27.55
N CYS A 750 24.69 -29.24 28.65
CA CYS A 750 25.68 -30.28 28.93
C CYS A 750 24.97 -31.49 29.54
N ASN A 751 24.73 -32.52 28.71
CA ASN A 751 23.95 -33.71 29.05
C ASN A 751 24.29 -34.27 30.47
N PRO A 752 23.33 -34.35 31.42
CA PRO A 752 21.87 -34.20 31.26
C PRO A 752 21.31 -32.80 31.58
N MET A 753 22.13 -31.77 31.72
CA MET A 753 21.68 -30.43 32.06
C MET A 753 21.33 -29.62 30.81
N PRO A 754 20.12 -29.01 30.74
CA PRO A 754 19.76 -28.11 29.66
C PRO A 754 20.55 -26.81 29.74
N SER A 755 20.50 -26.06 28.63
CA SER A 755 21.03 -24.70 28.56
C SER A 755 20.29 -23.80 29.54
N ARG A 756 20.96 -22.77 30.05
CA ARG A 756 20.39 -21.89 31.08
C ARG A 756 21.12 -20.57 31.22
N PRO A 757 20.51 -19.57 31.88
CA PRO A 757 21.22 -18.35 32.24
C PRO A 757 22.43 -18.63 33.15
N GLY A 758 23.55 -18.02 32.79
CA GLY A 758 24.83 -18.09 33.50
C GLY A 758 25.00 -17.00 34.55
N TRP A 759 26.05 -16.20 34.41
CA TRP A 759 26.27 -15.08 35.32
C TRP A 759 25.52 -13.84 34.83
N GLN A 760 25.01 -13.05 35.78
CA GLN A 760 24.24 -11.84 35.52
C GLN A 760 25.16 -10.76 34.97
N ALA A 761 24.97 -10.39 33.71
CA ALA A 761 25.79 -9.42 33.01
C ALA A 761 25.28 -7.99 33.14
N TRP A 762 23.97 -7.82 33.35
CA TRP A 762 23.35 -6.51 33.46
C TRP A 762 22.00 -6.61 34.18
N GLU A 763 21.58 -5.54 34.85
CA GLU A 763 20.27 -5.42 35.49
C GLU A 763 19.77 -3.97 35.47
N GLN A 764 18.45 -3.79 35.41
CA GLN A 764 17.81 -2.51 35.65
C GLN A 764 16.38 -2.67 36.13
N MET A 765 16.00 -1.77 37.06
CA MET A 765 14.61 -1.58 37.49
C MET A 765 13.93 -0.51 36.65
N PHE A 766 12.68 -0.76 36.28
CA PHE A 766 11.79 0.10 35.54
C PHE A 766 10.53 0.41 36.36
N PRO A 767 10.56 1.46 37.20
CA PRO A 767 9.38 1.92 37.93
C PRO A 767 8.25 2.40 37.00
N PRO A 768 7.01 2.51 37.50
CA PRO A 768 5.92 3.12 36.75
C PRO A 768 6.32 4.47 36.14
N GLY A 769 6.06 4.64 34.85
CA GLY A 769 6.42 5.84 34.09
C GLY A 769 7.80 5.82 33.42
N THR A 770 8.63 4.80 33.67
CA THR A 770 9.88 4.58 32.92
C THR A 770 9.74 3.55 31.79
N TYR A 771 8.57 2.94 31.69
CA TYR A 771 8.16 2.04 30.61
C TYR A 771 6.76 2.45 30.14
N THR A 772 6.42 2.12 28.90
CA THR A 772 5.06 2.28 28.38
C THR A 772 4.38 0.93 28.27
N PHE A 773 3.06 0.90 28.42
CA PHE A 773 2.29 -0.32 28.20
C PHE A 773 0.95 -0.02 27.53
N SER A 774 0.47 -0.95 26.70
CA SER A 774 -0.80 -0.85 25.99
C SER A 774 -1.45 -2.23 25.84
N SER A 775 -2.78 -2.28 25.78
CA SER A 775 -3.48 -3.51 25.41
C SER A 775 -3.04 -3.92 24.01
N PHE A 776 -2.51 -5.13 23.87
CA PHE A 776 -1.98 -5.63 22.61
C PHE A 776 -3.02 -6.46 21.86
N TYR A 777 -3.62 -7.45 22.54
CA TYR A 777 -4.59 -8.36 21.94
C TYR A 777 -5.57 -8.88 23.00
N GLN A 778 -6.80 -9.15 22.59
CA GLN A 778 -7.84 -9.70 23.48
C GLN A 778 -8.32 -11.07 23.00
N LEU A 779 -8.11 -12.09 23.82
CA LEU A 779 -8.56 -13.47 23.63
C LEU A 779 -10.01 -13.65 24.10
N PRO A 780 -10.70 -14.73 23.65
CA PRO A 780 -11.97 -15.12 24.24
C PRO A 780 -11.81 -15.40 25.75
N PRO A 781 -12.80 -15.04 26.60
CA PRO A 781 -12.70 -15.23 28.04
C PRO A 781 -12.35 -16.67 28.44
N GLY A 782 -11.26 -16.86 29.19
CA GLY A 782 -10.81 -18.16 29.70
C GLY A 782 -10.06 -19.04 28.69
N ALA A 783 -9.78 -18.53 27.48
CA ALA A 783 -8.96 -19.19 26.47
C ALA A 783 -7.47 -19.25 26.87
N GLU A 784 -6.98 -18.22 27.54
CA GLU A 784 -5.61 -18.12 28.06
C GLU A 784 -5.48 -18.88 29.40
N LYS A 785 -4.35 -19.53 29.61
CA LYS A 785 -4.03 -20.20 30.88
C LYS A 785 -2.85 -19.49 31.51
N PHE A 786 -2.94 -19.32 32.83
CA PHE A 786 -1.85 -18.80 33.64
C PHE A 786 -1.13 -19.97 34.30
N VAL A 787 0.20 -20.05 34.23
CA VAL A 787 0.99 -21.19 34.72
C VAL A 787 1.90 -20.76 35.86
N ASP A 788 1.85 -21.51 36.97
CA ASP A 788 2.88 -21.43 38.02
C ASP A 788 3.79 -22.66 37.89
N PRO A 789 5.00 -22.50 37.31
CA PRO A 789 5.88 -23.63 37.09
C PRO A 789 6.38 -24.26 38.40
N SER A 790 6.33 -23.53 39.53
CA SER A 790 6.68 -24.10 40.85
C SER A 790 5.66 -25.11 41.35
N GLN A 791 4.44 -25.11 40.80
CA GLN A 791 3.37 -26.03 41.14
C GLN A 791 3.10 -27.05 40.04
N GLY A 792 3.73 -26.90 38.86
CA GLY A 792 3.48 -27.75 37.69
C GLY A 792 2.03 -27.71 37.22
N SER A 793 1.29 -26.65 37.50
CA SER A 793 -0.15 -26.56 37.26
C SER A 793 -0.59 -25.14 36.85
N CYS A 794 -1.79 -25.06 36.28
CA CYS A 794 -2.39 -23.83 35.79
C CYS A 794 -3.20 -23.17 36.91
N ILE A 795 -3.08 -21.85 37.07
CA ILE A 795 -3.83 -21.04 38.03
C ILE A 795 -5.13 -20.56 37.39
N PRO A 796 -6.32 -20.89 37.93
CA PRO A 796 -7.59 -20.30 37.53
C PRO A 796 -7.92 -19.03 38.35
N PRO A 797 -8.73 -18.10 37.80
CA PRO A 797 -9.16 -18.04 36.40
C PRO A 797 -8.00 -17.61 35.50
N GLY A 798 -8.01 -18.05 34.25
CA GLY A 798 -7.15 -17.44 33.25
C GLY A 798 -7.58 -16.00 32.96
N ASP A 799 -6.79 -15.34 32.13
CA ASP A 799 -6.97 -13.98 31.67
C ASP A 799 -7.40 -13.94 30.19
N SER A 800 -7.55 -12.75 29.64
CA SER A 800 -8.01 -12.55 28.25
C SER A 800 -7.35 -11.37 27.54
N ILE A 801 -6.51 -10.59 28.22
CA ILE A 801 -5.87 -9.39 27.65
C ILE A 801 -4.36 -9.53 27.74
N ILE A 802 -3.74 -9.67 26.57
CA ILE A 802 -2.29 -9.60 26.42
C ILE A 802 -1.89 -8.12 26.41
N TRP A 803 -0.92 -7.75 27.24
CA TRP A 803 -0.35 -6.41 27.29
C TRP A 803 1.05 -6.39 26.69
N LYS A 804 1.37 -5.31 25.97
CA LYS A 804 2.73 -5.02 25.46
C LYS A 804 3.39 -4.03 26.41
N TYR A 805 4.62 -4.32 26.84
CA TYR A 805 5.46 -3.45 27.68
C TYR A 805 6.74 -3.10 26.92
N ASP A 806 7.03 -1.80 26.83
CA ASP A 806 8.20 -1.29 26.10
C ASP A 806 9.15 -0.57 27.08
N PHE A 807 10.42 -0.99 27.09
CA PHE A 807 11.47 -0.54 28.01
C PHE A 807 12.63 0.09 27.23
N ASN A 808 12.99 1.33 27.58
CA ASN A 808 14.16 2.00 27.03
C ASN A 808 15.38 1.81 27.93
N LEU A 809 16.43 1.21 27.39
CA LEU A 809 17.68 0.95 28.08
C LEU A 809 18.70 2.08 27.83
N PRO A 810 19.66 2.30 28.76
CA PRO A 810 20.71 3.30 28.58
C PRO A 810 21.52 3.06 27.31
N THR A 811 21.81 4.15 26.60
CA THR A 811 22.63 4.15 25.37
C THR A 811 24.10 4.47 25.63
N ASP A 812 24.45 4.77 26.89
CA ASP A 812 25.81 5.06 27.33
C ASP A 812 26.53 3.78 27.78
N SER A 813 27.69 3.93 28.42
CA SER A 813 28.49 2.80 28.90
C SER A 813 27.82 1.94 29.99
N THR A 814 26.62 2.32 30.46
CA THR A 814 25.83 1.55 31.42
C THR A 814 24.78 0.64 30.77
N GLY A 815 24.60 0.71 29.45
CA GLY A 815 23.77 -0.21 28.68
C GLY A 815 24.38 -1.61 28.58
N PHE A 816 23.56 -2.61 28.25
CA PHE A 816 24.06 -3.98 28.06
C PHE A 816 24.75 -4.15 26.70
N TYR A 817 25.98 -4.66 26.75
CA TYR A 817 26.75 -5.11 25.60
C TYR A 817 27.05 -6.60 25.75
N PRO A 818 26.69 -7.44 24.77
CA PRO A 818 27.07 -8.84 24.82
C PRO A 818 28.57 -9.03 24.70
N LEU A 819 29.07 -10.10 25.31
CA LEU A 819 30.49 -10.35 25.43
C LEU A 819 31.11 -10.72 24.07
N PRO A 820 32.32 -10.21 23.76
CA PRO A 820 33.05 -10.64 22.58
C PRO A 820 33.24 -12.17 22.54
N GLY A 821 32.68 -12.83 21.52
CA GLY A 821 32.83 -14.28 21.31
C GLY A 821 31.75 -15.17 21.93
N SER A 822 30.74 -14.62 22.60
CA SER A 822 29.57 -15.36 23.10
C SER A 822 28.28 -14.69 22.62
N PRO A 823 27.77 -15.06 21.43
CA PRO A 823 26.63 -14.37 20.83
C PRO A 823 25.30 -14.78 21.46
N ILE A 824 25.25 -15.87 22.22
CA ILE A 824 24.04 -16.34 22.92
C ILE A 824 23.98 -15.70 24.30
N ASN A 825 22.85 -15.07 24.61
CA ASN A 825 22.59 -14.38 25.87
C ASN A 825 21.17 -14.70 26.32
N TRP A 826 20.85 -14.44 27.58
CA TRP A 826 19.52 -14.64 28.14
C TRP A 826 18.97 -13.33 28.67
N ILE A 827 17.66 -13.12 28.56
CA ILE A 827 16.93 -12.03 29.20
C ILE A 827 15.96 -12.60 30.22
N SER A 828 15.85 -11.99 31.39
CA SER A 828 14.86 -12.36 32.39
C SER A 828 13.97 -11.20 32.79
N VAL A 829 12.71 -11.51 33.06
CA VAL A 829 11.68 -10.56 33.51
C VAL A 829 11.24 -10.92 34.93
N THR A 830 11.05 -9.89 35.76
CA THR A 830 10.42 -10.01 37.07
C THR A 830 9.57 -8.78 37.35
N ALA A 831 8.29 -8.99 37.70
CA ALA A 831 7.39 -7.93 38.10
C ALA A 831 7.32 -7.79 39.62
N TYR A 832 7.50 -6.57 40.11
CA TYR A 832 7.31 -6.17 41.50
C TYR A 832 6.00 -5.42 41.59
N THR A 833 5.02 -6.02 42.26
CA THR A 833 3.69 -5.42 42.44
C THR A 833 3.67 -4.39 43.57
N ALA A 834 2.69 -3.49 43.52
CA ALA A 834 2.46 -2.55 44.61
C ALA A 834 2.25 -3.32 45.93
N THR A 835 2.78 -2.79 47.03
CA THR A 835 2.83 -3.51 48.31
C THR A 835 1.44 -4.02 48.75
N ASN A 836 1.32 -5.33 48.97
CA ASN A 836 0.08 -6.03 49.37
C ASN A 836 -1.04 -6.07 48.32
N SER A 837 -0.78 -5.84 47.03
CA SER A 837 -1.82 -5.92 45.99
C SER A 837 -2.32 -7.35 45.72
N GLY A 838 -1.46 -8.36 45.92
CA GLY A 838 -1.77 -9.76 45.60
C GLY A 838 -1.89 -10.05 44.09
N LEU A 839 -1.62 -9.05 43.25
CA LEU A 839 -1.66 -9.13 41.80
C LEU A 839 -0.50 -9.97 41.28
N ARG A 840 -0.69 -10.60 40.12
CA ARG A 840 0.29 -11.52 39.52
C ARG A 840 0.43 -11.22 38.04
N PHE A 841 1.67 -10.95 37.64
CA PHE A 841 2.08 -10.82 36.26
C PHE A 841 2.66 -12.14 35.75
N GLY A 842 2.30 -12.50 34.53
CA GLY A 842 2.90 -13.61 33.81
C GLY A 842 3.51 -13.14 32.50
N TRP A 843 4.69 -13.67 32.19
CA TRP A 843 5.34 -13.44 30.91
C TRP A 843 4.69 -14.36 29.87
N LYS A 844 4.23 -13.77 28.77
CA LYS A 844 3.56 -14.47 27.70
C LYS A 844 4.51 -15.37 26.92
N THR A 845 4.09 -16.59 26.62
CA THR A 845 4.83 -17.51 25.73
C THR A 845 4.83 -17.06 24.28
N THR A 846 5.77 -17.56 23.47
CA THR A 846 5.79 -17.45 22.00
C THR A 846 5.34 -18.76 21.33
N PRO A 847 4.75 -18.74 20.12
CA PRO A 847 4.47 -19.96 19.39
C PRO A 847 5.75 -20.75 19.09
N LEU A 848 5.68 -22.08 19.17
CA LEU A 848 6.84 -23.00 19.07
C LEU A 848 7.75 -22.76 17.85
N GLN A 849 7.19 -22.34 16.71
CA GLN A 849 7.93 -22.08 15.48
C GLN A 849 8.81 -20.83 15.51
N TYR A 850 8.57 -19.93 16.47
CA TYR A 850 9.37 -18.73 16.69
C TYR A 850 10.26 -18.85 17.92
N GLY A 851 10.15 -19.94 18.68
CA GLY A 851 11.06 -20.30 19.77
C GLY A 851 12.50 -20.31 19.27
N TRP A 852 13.40 -19.61 19.94
CA TRP A 852 14.81 -19.59 19.55
C TRP A 852 15.60 -20.58 20.42
N ASN A 853 16.35 -21.48 19.77
CA ASN A 853 17.34 -22.37 20.37
C ASN A 853 16.85 -23.33 21.49
N ASP A 854 16.80 -22.90 22.74
CA ASP A 854 16.57 -23.76 23.91
C ASP A 854 15.21 -23.49 24.59
N ASP A 855 14.90 -24.25 25.64
CA ASP A 855 13.72 -24.03 26.47
C ASP A 855 13.96 -22.84 27.42
N SER A 856 12.94 -21.99 27.62
CA SER A 856 12.96 -20.98 28.67
C SER A 856 13.27 -21.60 30.03
N SER A 857 13.79 -20.79 30.94
CA SER A 857 14.11 -21.20 32.31
C SER A 857 13.34 -20.36 33.33
N TRP A 858 13.06 -20.94 34.49
CA TRP A 858 12.45 -20.23 35.60
C TRP A 858 13.21 -20.45 36.90
N SER A 859 12.96 -19.55 37.87
CA SER A 859 13.52 -19.59 39.20
C SER A 859 12.53 -19.18 40.27
N SER A 860 12.64 -19.85 41.42
CA SER A 860 11.94 -19.47 42.65
C SER A 860 12.62 -18.32 43.41
N THR A 861 13.68 -17.72 42.87
CA THR A 861 14.47 -16.66 43.52
C THR A 861 14.68 -15.45 42.59
N LEU A 862 14.79 -14.25 43.18
CA LEU A 862 15.10 -13.01 42.44
C LEU A 862 16.55 -12.94 41.91
N TRP A 863 17.43 -13.79 42.44
CA TRP A 863 18.84 -13.83 42.06
C TRP A 863 19.11 -14.73 40.85
N GLY A 864 18.11 -15.50 40.37
CA GLY A 864 18.21 -16.38 39.21
C GLY A 864 18.49 -17.84 39.56
N PRO A 865 19.68 -18.25 40.03
CA PRO A 865 19.93 -19.65 40.35
C PRO A 865 19.15 -20.15 41.59
N PRO A 866 18.68 -21.41 41.64
CA PRO A 866 18.81 -22.43 40.59
C PRO A 866 17.78 -22.26 39.47
N TRP A 867 18.22 -22.46 38.23
CA TRP A 867 17.36 -22.46 37.05
C TRP A 867 16.76 -23.84 36.80
N SER A 868 15.48 -23.85 36.45
CA SER A 868 14.74 -25.04 36.02
C SER A 868 14.15 -24.80 34.64
N GLU A 869 14.17 -25.81 33.79
CA GLU A 869 13.61 -25.78 32.44
C GLU A 869 12.09 -25.57 32.47
N LEU A 870 11.57 -24.80 31.51
CA LEU A 870 10.14 -24.60 31.28
C LEU A 870 9.69 -25.45 30.09
N ILE A 871 8.74 -26.31 30.37
CA ILE A 871 7.99 -27.08 29.38
C ILE A 871 6.50 -26.93 29.64
N PHE A 872 5.68 -27.09 28.61
CA PHE A 872 4.23 -26.99 28.77
C PHE A 872 3.69 -28.05 29.75
N PRO A 873 3.01 -27.64 30.85
CA PRO A 873 2.54 -28.56 31.88
C PRO A 873 1.31 -29.36 31.43
N ALA A 874 1.02 -30.46 32.13
CA ALA A 874 -0.09 -31.36 31.81
C ALA A 874 -1.51 -30.72 31.90
N CYS A 875 -1.63 -29.54 32.50
CA CYS A 875 -2.88 -28.79 32.56
C CYS A 875 -3.26 -28.09 31.25
N ILE A 876 -2.37 -28.11 30.24
CA ILE A 876 -2.62 -27.59 28.90
C ILE A 876 -3.18 -28.69 28.00
N GLN A 877 -4.21 -28.38 27.20
CA GLN A 877 -4.82 -29.36 26.30
C GLN A 877 -3.83 -29.77 25.17
N ASN A 878 -3.80 -31.09 24.89
CA ASN A 878 -3.00 -31.79 23.88
C ASN A 878 -3.11 -31.09 22.49
N PRO A 879 -1.98 -30.77 21.79
CA PRO A 879 -0.80 -31.61 21.59
C PRO A 879 0.55 -31.15 22.15
N ASN A 880 0.61 -30.06 22.91
CA ASN A 880 1.90 -29.44 23.28
C ASN A 880 2.44 -29.86 24.66
N ILE A 881 1.82 -30.82 25.37
CA ILE A 881 2.29 -31.25 26.70
C ILE A 881 3.73 -31.79 26.61
N GLY A 882 4.63 -31.23 27.41
CA GLY A 882 6.05 -31.60 27.41
C GLY A 882 6.84 -31.08 26.21
N ALA A 883 6.25 -30.23 25.37
CA ALA A 883 7.00 -29.48 24.37
C ALA A 883 7.74 -28.30 25.02
N SER A 884 8.77 -27.84 24.31
CA SER A 884 9.54 -26.64 24.62
C SER A 884 8.62 -25.45 24.90
N MET A 885 8.99 -24.63 25.88
CA MET A 885 8.33 -23.36 26.13
C MET A 885 9.33 -22.23 25.93
N ASN A 886 8.96 -21.23 25.14
CA ASN A 886 9.75 -20.03 24.89
C ASN A 886 8.93 -18.78 25.26
N GLN A 887 9.57 -17.67 25.60
CA GLN A 887 8.91 -16.42 26.00
C GLN A 887 8.88 -15.38 24.89
N ALA A 888 7.83 -14.55 24.91
CA ALA A 888 7.64 -13.51 23.92
C ALA A 888 8.37 -12.21 24.29
N PHE A 889 9.35 -11.82 23.47
CA PHE A 889 10.05 -10.55 23.60
C PHE A 889 10.68 -10.10 22.28
N GLN A 890 11.06 -8.82 22.24
CA GLN A 890 11.77 -8.22 21.11
C GLN A 890 12.90 -7.33 21.60
N LEU A 891 14.05 -7.40 20.93
CA LEU A 891 15.26 -6.64 21.26
C LEU A 891 15.69 -5.82 20.05
N TYR A 892 16.00 -4.53 20.21
CA TYR A 892 16.58 -3.74 19.12
C TYR A 892 17.49 -2.60 19.60
N ILE A 893 18.31 -2.12 18.67
CA ILE A 893 19.07 -0.87 18.75
C ILE A 893 18.19 0.21 18.10
N PRO A 894 18.01 1.42 18.66
CA PRO A 894 17.15 2.41 18.06
C PRO A 894 18.01 2.99 16.94
N GLY A 895 17.81 2.52 15.71
CA GLY A 895 18.49 3.17 14.61
C GLY A 895 18.10 4.64 14.59
N THR A 896 19.04 5.52 14.26
CA THR A 896 18.69 6.93 14.04
C THR A 896 17.88 7.02 12.76
N SER A 897 16.56 7.15 12.89
CA SER A 897 15.67 7.53 11.80
C SER A 897 15.80 9.05 11.62
N ASN A 898 16.62 9.48 10.66
CA ASN A 898 16.72 10.89 10.33
C ASN A 898 15.68 11.20 9.26
N CYS A 899 14.69 12.01 9.59
CA CYS A 899 13.87 12.62 8.56
C CYS A 899 14.77 13.47 7.69
N VAL A 900 14.95 13.02 6.45
CA VAL A 900 15.14 14.00 5.41
C VAL A 900 13.83 14.76 5.38
N ASN A 901 13.87 16.09 5.49
CA ASN A 901 12.68 16.86 5.12
C ASN A 901 12.33 16.40 3.71
N MET A 902 11.23 15.63 3.56
CA MET A 902 10.56 15.51 2.27
C MET A 902 10.56 16.93 1.72
N PRO A 903 11.03 17.17 0.48
CA PRO A 903 10.96 18.49 -0.10
C PRO A 903 9.46 18.83 -0.21
N ILE A 904 8.91 19.37 0.88
CA ILE A 904 7.66 20.10 0.86
C ILE A 904 7.94 21.13 -0.20
N LEU A 905 7.16 21.12 -1.27
CA LEU A 905 7.18 22.18 -2.26
C LEU A 905 6.76 23.45 -1.51
N THR A 906 7.71 24.12 -0.87
CA THR A 906 7.53 25.29 0.01
C THR A 906 7.00 26.51 -0.73
N ASN A 907 6.80 26.39 -2.05
CA ASN A 907 6.31 27.46 -2.90
C ASN A 907 4.78 27.58 -2.86
N CYS A 908 4.07 26.67 -2.18
CA CYS A 908 2.61 26.63 -2.17
C CYS A 908 2.05 26.91 -0.76
N ALA A 909 2.31 28.08 -0.18
CA ALA A 909 1.58 28.50 1.01
C ALA A 909 0.11 28.82 0.65
N PRO A 910 -0.90 28.26 1.36
CA PRO A 910 -2.29 28.66 1.19
C PRO A 910 -2.46 30.13 1.56
N ALA A 911 -3.20 30.88 0.74
CA ALA A 911 -3.66 32.20 1.12
C ALA A 911 -4.62 32.08 2.31
N GLY A 912 -4.14 32.39 3.52
CA GLY A 912 -4.98 32.72 4.66
C GLY A 912 -5.21 31.61 5.69
N GLY A 913 -4.27 31.47 6.61
CA GLY A 913 -4.43 30.85 7.93
C GLY A 913 -3.19 31.21 8.76
N PRO A 914 -3.28 31.49 10.08
CA PRO A 914 -2.14 32.02 10.83
C PRO A 914 -1.07 30.95 10.94
N VAL A 915 -0.07 31.03 10.07
CA VAL A 915 1.17 30.27 10.16
C VAL A 915 1.95 30.85 11.33
N VAL A 916 2.15 30.04 12.38
CA VAL A 916 3.25 30.27 13.32
C VAL A 916 4.52 29.95 12.53
N SER A 917 5.09 30.98 11.90
CA SER A 917 6.29 30.85 11.09
C SER A 917 7.50 30.68 12.00
N ALA A 918 8.14 29.53 11.94
CA ALA A 918 9.57 29.43 12.15
C ALA A 918 10.13 28.62 10.98
N GLN A 919 10.31 29.28 9.83
CA GLN A 919 11.27 28.82 8.84
C GLN A 919 12.64 28.77 9.54
N PRO A 920 13.45 27.70 9.41
CA PRO A 920 14.83 27.79 9.84
C PRO A 920 15.52 28.89 8.99
N PRO A 921 16.31 29.79 9.58
CA PRO A 921 16.94 30.86 8.82
C PRO A 921 17.97 30.28 7.86
N PHE A 922 17.85 30.64 6.59
CA PHE A 922 18.88 30.35 5.59
C PHE A 922 20.20 31.00 6.03
N LEU A 923 21.24 30.18 6.19
CA LEU A 923 22.62 30.64 6.22
C LEU A 923 23.11 30.71 4.76
N THR A 924 23.35 31.92 4.26
CA THR A 924 23.90 32.12 2.91
C THR A 924 25.35 32.56 2.99
N ALA A 925 26.23 31.91 2.23
CA ALA A 925 27.63 32.30 2.10
C ALA A 925 27.90 32.78 0.66
N THR A 926 28.26 34.05 0.51
CA THR A 926 28.54 34.66 -0.80
C THR A 926 30.00 35.11 -0.87
N PRO A 927 30.80 34.57 -1.80
CA PRO A 927 32.15 35.06 -2.02
C PRO A 927 32.12 36.44 -2.68
N THR A 928 32.95 37.37 -2.20
CA THR A 928 33.12 38.70 -2.77
C THR A 928 34.60 39.09 -2.71
N GLY A 929 35.29 39.01 -3.84
CA GLY A 929 36.74 39.25 -3.89
C GLY A 929 37.52 38.22 -3.05
N ALA A 930 38.40 38.70 -2.15
CA ALA A 930 39.18 37.86 -1.23
C ALA A 930 38.44 37.57 0.10
N GLN A 931 37.13 37.79 0.16
CA GLN A 931 36.30 37.62 1.35
C GLN A 931 35.08 36.73 1.07
N VAL A 932 34.56 36.12 2.13
CA VAL A 932 33.29 35.39 2.17
C VAL A 932 32.37 36.13 3.12
N THR A 933 31.20 36.49 2.64
CA THR A 933 30.13 37.11 3.43
C THR A 933 29.12 36.03 3.82
N ILE A 934 28.89 35.85 5.12
CA ILE A 934 27.95 34.89 5.69
C ILE A 934 26.76 35.68 6.26
N THR A 935 25.56 35.41 5.77
CA THR A 935 24.31 36.06 6.20
C THR A 935 23.32 35.05 6.76
N TRP A 936 22.59 35.45 7.80
CA TRP A 936 21.49 34.70 8.40
C TRP A 936 20.38 35.64 8.89
N ALA A 937 19.18 35.13 9.14
CA ALA A 937 18.05 35.89 9.71
C ALA A 937 17.77 35.46 11.16
N GLY A 938 17.13 36.34 11.96
CA GLY A 938 16.58 35.96 13.27
C GLY A 938 17.43 36.25 14.51
N GLY A 939 18.64 36.80 14.38
CA GLY A 939 19.56 37.05 15.51
C GLY A 939 20.17 35.75 16.03
N GLY A 940 21.48 35.71 16.28
CA GLY A 940 22.18 34.49 16.67
C GLY A 940 23.70 34.64 16.66
N THR A 941 24.40 33.62 17.14
CA THR A 941 25.87 33.56 17.21
C THR A 941 26.42 32.57 16.20
N LEU A 942 27.38 32.97 15.36
CA LEU A 942 28.05 32.04 14.45
C LEU A 942 29.05 31.16 15.21
N GLN A 943 29.07 29.88 14.90
CA GLN A 943 30.05 28.92 15.41
C GLN A 943 30.76 28.23 14.24
N SER A 944 32.00 27.80 14.46
CA SER A 944 32.79 27.05 13.47
C SER A 944 33.38 25.78 14.05
N ALA A 945 33.58 24.78 13.19
CA ALA A 945 34.23 23.51 13.52
C ALA A 945 35.10 23.01 12.34
N PRO A 946 36.12 22.19 12.60
CA PRO A 946 36.91 21.56 11.54
C PRO A 946 36.15 20.44 10.81
N THR A 947 35.11 19.87 11.43
CA THR A 947 34.24 18.83 10.85
C THR A 947 32.77 19.20 11.03
N PRO A 948 31.83 18.60 10.27
CA PRO A 948 30.40 18.87 10.43
C PRO A 948 29.82 18.44 11.79
N LEU A 949 30.52 17.57 12.54
CA LEU A 949 30.01 16.97 13.78
C LEU A 949 30.50 17.69 15.06
N GLY A 950 31.43 18.63 14.95
CA GLY A 950 32.01 19.36 16.09
C GLY A 950 33.36 18.77 16.57
N PRO A 951 33.97 19.30 17.66
CA PRO A 951 33.43 20.29 18.59
C PRO A 951 33.33 21.69 17.98
N TRP A 952 32.25 22.40 18.33
CA TRP A 952 31.92 23.73 17.81
C TRP A 952 32.49 24.83 18.70
N SER A 953 33.17 25.80 18.09
CA SER A 953 33.69 26.99 18.78
C SER A 953 32.97 28.23 18.29
N VAL A 954 32.58 29.12 19.21
CA VAL A 954 32.04 30.44 18.85
C VAL A 954 33.06 31.19 18.01
N VAL A 955 32.62 31.70 16.85
CA VAL A 955 33.43 32.58 16.03
C VAL A 955 33.48 33.93 16.74
N PRO A 956 34.67 34.45 17.10
CA PRO A 956 34.79 35.77 17.70
C PRO A 956 34.12 36.85 16.83
N ASP A 957 33.48 37.82 17.47
CA ASP A 957 32.81 38.97 16.81
C ASP A 957 31.60 38.64 15.91
N SER A 958 31.02 37.44 16.05
CA SER A 958 29.93 36.96 15.18
C SER A 958 28.50 37.17 15.70
N SER A 959 28.28 38.18 16.55
CA SER A 959 26.96 38.44 17.16
C SER A 959 25.94 39.08 16.20
N GLY A 960 26.20 39.10 14.89
CA GLY A 960 25.34 39.76 13.91
C GLY A 960 25.59 39.35 12.46
N THR A 961 24.51 39.38 11.69
CA THR A 961 24.49 39.22 10.23
C THR A 961 24.63 40.59 9.55
N PRO A 962 25.39 40.74 8.46
CA PRO A 962 26.33 39.78 7.86
C PRO A 962 27.63 39.65 8.67
N TYR A 963 28.20 38.43 8.71
CA TYR A 963 29.58 38.18 9.14
C TYR A 963 30.50 38.07 7.92
N VAL A 964 31.59 38.82 7.90
CA VAL A 964 32.55 38.83 6.77
C VAL A 964 33.89 38.28 7.24
N THR A 965 34.42 37.28 6.53
CA THR A 965 35.73 36.70 6.82
C THR A 965 36.52 36.47 5.54
N SER A 966 37.85 36.48 5.64
CA SER A 966 38.70 35.94 4.57
C SER A 966 38.57 34.40 4.54
N PRO A 967 38.72 33.74 3.39
CA PRO A 967 38.84 32.29 3.31
C PRO A 967 39.98 31.82 4.22
N ASN A 968 39.66 31.03 5.24
CA ASN A 968 40.69 30.36 6.03
C ASN A 968 41.38 29.33 5.13
N ALA A 969 42.71 29.21 5.25
CA ALA A 969 43.47 28.17 4.56
C ALA A 969 43.00 26.76 4.97
N ASP A 970 42.44 26.63 6.18
CA ASP A 970 41.78 25.43 6.68
C ASP A 970 40.28 25.46 6.34
N LYS A 971 39.79 24.44 5.63
CA LYS A 971 38.35 24.24 5.38
C LYS A 971 37.63 24.11 6.72
N ARG A 972 36.69 25.00 7.01
CA ARG A 972 35.85 24.98 8.22
C ARG A 972 34.38 24.88 7.87
N PHE A 973 33.63 24.24 8.76
CA PHE A 973 32.17 24.24 8.76
C PHE A 973 31.66 25.36 9.68
N TYR A 974 30.58 26.01 9.29
CA TYR A 974 29.95 27.08 10.07
C TYR A 974 28.48 26.74 10.35
N ARG A 975 27.98 27.13 11.52
CA ARG A 975 26.56 27.08 11.90
C ARG A 975 26.16 28.34 12.65
N VAL A 976 24.88 28.71 12.62
CA VAL A 976 24.33 29.78 13.46
C VAL A 976 23.54 29.16 14.60
N VAL A 977 23.83 29.59 15.83
CA VAL A 977 23.04 29.27 17.02
C VAL A 977 22.16 30.45 17.34
N LEU A 978 20.84 30.27 17.22
CA LEU A 978 19.85 31.28 17.59
C LEU A 978 19.62 31.21 19.12
N PRO A 979 19.29 32.33 19.79
CA PRO A 979 19.01 32.37 21.23
C PRO A 979 17.77 31.58 21.64
#